data_AF-H8Z1T9-F1
#
_entry.id   AF-H8Z1T9-F1
#
_cell.length_a   1.000
_cell.length_b   1.000
_cell.length_c   1.000
_cell.angle_alpha   90.00
_cell.angle_beta   90.00
_cell.angle_gamma   90.00
#
_symmetry.space_group_name_H-M   'P 1'
#
loop_
_entity.id
_entity.type
_entity.pdbx_description
1 polymer ?
#
loop_
_entity_poly.entity_id
_entity_poly.type
_entity_poly.pdbx_seq_one_letter_code
_entity_poly.pdbx_strand_id
1 'polypeptide(L)'
;MANFIMNENGVPTEDPINIGADQSFTFYGSTAGFTVNIAAGGVAMGLDAGVAEINLNGLASTDVTMKQNGTTLLILDGEGNTIVSVAGGTGKTTIINFDNGTTFLEVGTNAEGNQGLDIGGTSLPSDGTSLAGNDIPTPGAPISLETALEQQAAGTLASPYYISSGTTYDAGSVSVADAGATYGDVETVLAGAANSAKLSIDSLFVWSIEDTGTNIAAAIDEPTVTGAKGVTLSAAATVEQATAITALENFEGTYKLADTGANILAAETTVLEGAESFALTDPAGTVFSVTPDEQTTLEQATNASDYKIGVAGGDFDLTTGMDWVGPSAPADPDAYNQVSLSSADNDTINGVSSFVSTEKTLNADDQIDGGAGDDTLNVELKGSFDGFSEEGFLKNVETVKLTNAGGSGINFAAKGVEGVTNYIVDGSVNLSDIGTLGSNVSYTDVASGTLTIGYATDVTKGTNDTQDIQVSNVGTVESTGVAEQAVTINADGIENLNINAMGDNVVALGKDSAKSVVVDGGSSLKMTDVGTGLTSFDGTNMSGPLDIDFSEATGVKTVNGGSGDDTFRAKQGDFAADVTINGQGGDDTLVFDGSIGTVQFQMSGVESVQFGGTGNAKSTFSAKTTTGLQQVVMQDGTNLEVDVATLGATGMELNLQKDAGGKVSLDNAGTTTLNVTGGTSETETVATTNVTLTKSASVDMTVDQYSGFEGDLKANEAQAVTVSAAGDTKFTGDSVFTKAQSLTVDAAGTFDASAAEFGAMANLTLAGLGGSAKLGDIGKESLGYGIGASVSGLSEGVVIGSIKTGDDQDVTLNLNGAQGDVLVGMDTAAAQPTPDPADSVITGKAVTVNAAGALGTVDIVKYLGNPGVQANQSVRTDAIDAETVTFTGSELFANSVGAKVTKAATMTGGNEDDVFVMTSAAAEDSTVTISLTGGLGNDLFLGGDDATDPAGKTKITITDFNQGDQTNQSLATKVVNYTNAETEGTPQGADEAAAFLVSAGVSGATASNIELVDAEVNGNSIDAILYNGNTYFALNDGSGTTGTDDNSFDNGDTLVTLTGVSLTADQIEGDGANIPAFFGYVDPDPVAAA
;
A
#
# COMPACT_ATOMS: atom_id res chain seq x y z
N MET A 1 33.30 -126.15 -20.68
CA MET A 1 34.04 -124.94 -20.25
C MET A 1 33.12 -123.76 -20.49
N ALA A 2 32.49 -123.22 -19.45
CA ALA A 2 31.80 -121.94 -19.53
C ALA A 2 32.86 -120.82 -19.52
N ASN A 3 32.77 -119.88 -20.46
CA ASN A 3 33.69 -118.76 -20.59
C ASN A 3 33.41 -117.72 -19.51
N PHE A 4 34.08 -117.79 -18.37
CA PHE A 4 34.21 -116.62 -17.49
C PHE A 4 35.33 -115.73 -18.02
N ILE A 5 35.01 -114.47 -18.30
CA ILE A 5 36.01 -113.46 -18.63
C ILE A 5 36.69 -113.06 -17.31
N MET A 6 37.93 -113.48 -17.15
CA MET A 6 38.81 -113.02 -16.06
C MET A 6 39.63 -111.86 -16.59
N ASN A 7 39.87 -110.83 -15.77
CA ASN A 7 40.88 -109.83 -16.10
C ASN A 7 42.31 -110.41 -15.99
N GLU A 8 43.31 -109.64 -16.42
CA GLU A 8 44.72 -110.06 -16.44
C GLU A 8 45.31 -110.44 -15.07
N ASN A 9 44.61 -110.11 -13.98
CA ASN A 9 44.97 -110.44 -12.60
C ASN A 9 44.13 -111.60 -12.02
N GLY A 10 43.33 -112.29 -12.85
CA GLY A 10 42.56 -113.47 -12.45
C GLY A 10 41.28 -113.15 -11.65
N VAL A 11 40.77 -111.92 -11.72
CA VAL A 11 39.53 -111.49 -11.05
C VAL A 11 38.36 -111.55 -12.06
N PRO A 12 37.19 -112.07 -11.67
CA PRO A 12 35.98 -112.07 -12.51
C PRO A 12 35.53 -110.66 -12.91
N THR A 13 35.02 -110.48 -14.13
CA THR A 13 34.50 -109.17 -14.59
C THR A 13 32.96 -109.05 -14.58
N GLU A 14 32.24 -110.09 -14.17
CA GLU A 14 30.76 -110.13 -14.14
C GLU A 14 30.23 -110.57 -12.77
N ASP A 15 29.11 -109.95 -12.33
CA ASP A 15 28.40 -110.20 -11.07
C ASP A 15 26.89 -110.38 -11.36
N PRO A 16 26.22 -111.51 -11.03
CA PRO A 16 26.72 -112.67 -10.27
C PRO A 16 27.51 -113.70 -11.09
N ILE A 17 28.43 -114.39 -10.43
CA ILE A 17 29.19 -115.54 -10.95
C ILE A 17 28.31 -116.80 -10.85
N ASN A 18 27.88 -117.36 -11.99
CA ASN A 18 27.00 -118.53 -12.04
C ASN A 18 27.75 -119.84 -12.37
N ILE A 19 27.75 -120.79 -11.44
CA ILE A 19 28.33 -122.13 -11.57
C ILE A 19 27.20 -123.15 -11.77
N GLY A 20 27.15 -123.75 -12.95
CA GLY A 20 26.12 -124.74 -13.30
C GLY A 20 26.35 -126.13 -12.71
N ALA A 21 25.33 -127.01 -12.77
CA ALA A 21 25.43 -128.40 -12.36
C ALA A 21 26.58 -129.12 -13.11
N ASP A 22 27.34 -129.95 -12.39
CA ASP A 22 28.52 -130.69 -12.85
C ASP A 22 29.75 -129.85 -13.26
N GLN A 23 29.78 -128.55 -12.93
CA GLN A 23 30.95 -127.68 -13.15
C GLN A 23 31.77 -127.54 -11.87
N SER A 24 33.09 -127.69 -11.98
CA SER A 24 34.03 -127.43 -10.88
C SER A 24 34.99 -126.31 -11.27
N PHE A 25 35.08 -125.28 -10.44
CA PHE A 25 35.95 -124.13 -10.64
C PHE A 25 36.82 -123.88 -9.41
N THR A 26 38.10 -123.59 -9.63
CA THR A 26 39.03 -123.14 -8.58
C THR A 26 39.49 -121.73 -8.89
N PHE A 27 39.19 -120.80 -7.99
CA PHE A 27 39.60 -119.41 -8.09
C PHE A 27 41.00 -119.25 -7.48
N TYR A 28 41.86 -118.49 -8.18
CA TYR A 28 43.24 -118.22 -7.78
C TYR A 28 43.52 -116.71 -7.56
N GLY A 29 42.49 -115.86 -7.69
CA GLY A 29 42.52 -114.40 -7.47
C GLY A 29 41.33 -113.95 -6.59
N SER A 30 41.28 -112.67 -6.20
CA SER A 30 40.27 -112.16 -5.26
C SER A 30 38.84 -112.25 -5.83
N THR A 31 37.91 -112.80 -5.04
CA THR A 31 36.47 -112.83 -5.33
C THR A 31 35.65 -111.91 -4.42
N ALA A 32 36.29 -111.01 -3.65
CA ALA A 32 35.59 -110.10 -2.75
C ALA A 32 34.63 -109.16 -3.50
N GLY A 33 33.42 -108.98 -2.95
CA GLY A 33 32.37 -108.08 -3.44
C GLY A 33 31.39 -108.69 -4.45
N PHE A 34 31.63 -109.90 -4.95
CA PHE A 34 30.76 -110.55 -5.94
C PHE A 34 29.70 -111.43 -5.28
N THR A 35 28.60 -111.68 -5.99
CA THR A 35 27.61 -112.73 -5.70
C THR A 35 27.96 -113.99 -6.48
N VAL A 36 27.99 -115.15 -5.83
CA VAL A 36 28.29 -116.46 -6.45
C VAL A 36 27.07 -117.37 -6.35
N ASN A 37 26.48 -117.69 -7.49
CA ASN A 37 25.35 -118.61 -7.60
C ASN A 37 25.88 -120.00 -7.98
N ILE A 38 25.59 -121.02 -7.19
CA ILE A 38 26.06 -122.39 -7.41
C ILE A 38 24.83 -123.29 -7.50
N ALA A 39 24.62 -123.91 -8.66
CA ALA A 39 23.56 -124.89 -8.85
C ALA A 39 23.94 -126.24 -8.20
N ALA A 40 22.94 -127.04 -7.82
CA ALA A 40 23.15 -128.39 -7.27
C ALA A 40 24.09 -129.25 -8.14
N GLY A 41 25.12 -129.83 -7.52
CA GLY A 41 26.19 -130.59 -8.20
C GLY A 41 27.36 -129.75 -8.73
N GLY A 42 27.32 -128.41 -8.60
CA GLY A 42 28.44 -127.52 -8.89
C GLY A 42 29.44 -127.40 -7.74
N VAL A 43 30.70 -127.12 -8.06
CA VAL A 43 31.81 -126.99 -7.08
C VAL A 43 32.56 -125.67 -7.28
N ALA A 44 32.73 -124.89 -6.21
CA ALA A 44 33.46 -123.63 -6.17
C ALA A 44 34.57 -123.65 -5.11
N MET A 45 35.82 -123.73 -5.53
CA MET A 45 36.98 -123.78 -4.64
C MET A 45 37.79 -122.49 -4.68
N GLY A 46 38.41 -122.11 -3.56
CA GLY A 46 39.28 -120.93 -3.46
C GLY A 46 38.59 -119.56 -3.46
N LEU A 47 37.35 -119.45 -2.98
CA LEU A 47 36.70 -118.14 -2.81
C LEU A 47 37.40 -117.32 -1.71
N ASP A 48 37.55 -116.02 -1.91
CA ASP A 48 38.25 -115.11 -1.00
C ASP A 48 37.35 -114.57 0.11
N ALA A 49 37.97 -114.02 1.16
CA ALA A 49 37.30 -113.37 2.27
C ALA A 49 36.59 -112.09 1.80
N GLY A 50 35.25 -112.06 1.89
CA GLY A 50 34.44 -110.90 1.53
C GLY A 50 33.69 -110.98 0.21
N VAL A 51 33.43 -112.19 -0.31
CA VAL A 51 32.34 -112.43 -1.28
C VAL A 51 31.03 -111.88 -0.69
N ALA A 52 30.24 -111.14 -1.47
CA ALA A 52 29.03 -110.49 -0.93
C ALA A 52 27.94 -111.51 -0.57
N GLU A 53 27.62 -112.40 -1.51
CA GLU A 53 26.60 -113.44 -1.37
C GLU A 53 27.02 -114.75 -2.05
N ILE A 54 26.71 -115.89 -1.44
CA ILE A 54 26.82 -117.23 -2.03
C ILE A 54 25.44 -117.86 -2.00
N ASN A 55 24.85 -118.06 -3.17
CA ASN A 55 23.54 -118.68 -3.32
C ASN A 55 23.71 -120.14 -3.73
N LEU A 56 23.40 -121.06 -2.82
CA LEU A 56 23.44 -122.50 -3.04
C LEU A 56 22.10 -122.98 -3.59
N ASN A 57 21.89 -122.70 -4.87
CA ASN A 57 20.65 -122.97 -5.56
C ASN A 57 20.46 -124.48 -5.77
N GLY A 58 19.36 -125.03 -5.29
CA GLY A 58 19.04 -126.46 -5.31
C GLY A 58 19.55 -127.25 -4.09
N LEU A 59 20.06 -126.58 -3.05
CA LEU A 59 20.48 -127.19 -1.79
C LEU A 59 19.76 -126.52 -0.62
N ALA A 60 19.12 -127.31 0.26
CA ALA A 60 18.61 -126.80 1.53
C ALA A 60 19.74 -126.76 2.57
N SER A 61 19.62 -125.89 3.58
CA SER A 61 20.62 -125.81 4.66
C SER A 61 20.79 -127.16 5.39
N THR A 62 19.75 -127.99 5.43
CA THR A 62 19.77 -129.33 6.03
C THR A 62 20.58 -130.37 5.24
N ASP A 63 20.87 -130.12 3.96
CA ASP A 63 21.48 -131.09 3.05
C ASP A 63 23.01 -130.92 2.95
N VAL A 64 23.55 -129.95 3.69
CA VAL A 64 24.97 -129.64 3.69
C VAL A 64 25.54 -129.73 5.10
N THR A 65 26.83 -130.02 5.17
CA THR A 65 27.59 -129.92 6.40
C THR A 65 28.67 -128.86 6.25
N MET A 66 28.82 -128.00 7.26
CA MET A 66 29.84 -126.97 7.25
C MET A 66 31.00 -127.38 8.15
N LYS A 67 32.23 -127.18 7.67
CA LYS A 67 33.43 -127.56 8.40
C LYS A 67 34.52 -126.51 8.23
N GLN A 68 35.17 -126.17 9.33
CA GLN A 68 36.36 -125.34 9.30
C GLN A 68 37.60 -126.18 8.94
N ASN A 69 38.42 -125.69 8.01
CA ASN A 69 39.73 -126.23 7.68
C ASN A 69 40.77 -125.10 7.67
N GLY A 70 41.48 -124.92 8.78
CA GLY A 70 42.33 -123.75 9.01
C GLY A 70 41.49 -122.47 9.05
N THR A 71 41.81 -121.49 8.23
CA THR A 71 41.03 -120.25 8.09
C THR A 71 39.92 -120.35 7.04
N THR A 72 39.74 -121.50 6.39
CA THR A 72 38.79 -121.67 5.30
C THR A 72 37.53 -122.41 5.79
N LEU A 73 36.36 -121.87 5.45
CA LEU A 73 35.09 -122.58 5.57
C LEU A 73 34.91 -123.51 4.38
N LEU A 74 34.70 -124.80 4.66
CA LEU A 74 34.30 -125.79 3.68
C LEU A 74 32.83 -126.11 3.85
N ILE A 75 32.08 -126.07 2.75
CA ILE A 75 30.72 -126.58 2.67
C ILE A 75 30.80 -127.92 1.94
N LEU A 76 30.31 -128.96 2.61
CA LEU A 76 30.31 -130.32 2.09
C LEU A 76 28.89 -130.76 1.76
N ASP A 77 28.76 -131.51 0.67
CA ASP A 77 27.51 -132.17 0.32
C ASP A 77 27.20 -133.37 1.24
N GLY A 78 26.03 -133.98 1.05
CA GLY A 78 25.59 -135.16 1.81
C GLY A 78 26.45 -136.42 1.61
N GLU A 79 27.39 -136.42 0.65
CA GLU A 79 28.36 -137.50 0.43
C GLU A 79 29.73 -137.21 1.06
N GLY A 80 29.92 -135.99 1.59
CA GLY A 80 31.15 -135.54 2.23
C GLY A 80 32.19 -134.96 1.26
N ASN A 81 31.81 -134.64 0.02
CA ASN A 81 32.67 -133.93 -0.91
C ASN A 81 32.57 -132.42 -0.67
N THR A 82 33.69 -131.70 -0.78
CA THR A 82 33.66 -130.23 -0.67
C THR A 82 33.07 -129.63 -1.95
N ILE A 83 31.95 -128.91 -1.79
CA ILE A 83 31.28 -128.20 -2.87
C ILE A 83 31.59 -126.70 -2.85
N VAL A 84 31.90 -126.12 -1.69
CA VAL A 84 32.38 -124.74 -1.59
C VAL A 84 33.55 -124.66 -0.62
N SER A 85 34.57 -123.86 -0.97
CA SER A 85 35.55 -123.40 0.01
C SER A 85 35.70 -121.88 -0.04
N VAL A 86 35.51 -121.23 1.11
CA VAL A 86 35.66 -119.77 1.29
C VAL A 86 36.75 -119.51 2.30
N ALA A 87 37.79 -118.77 1.92
CA ALA A 87 38.83 -118.31 2.83
C ALA A 87 38.26 -117.24 3.77
N GLY A 88 38.52 -117.37 5.07
CA GLY A 88 38.16 -116.37 6.07
C GLY A 88 39.18 -115.23 6.13
N GLY A 89 38.68 -114.02 6.40
CA GLY A 89 39.49 -112.80 6.55
C GLY A 89 38.94 -111.93 7.67
N THR A 90 39.79 -111.08 8.25
CA THR A 90 39.41 -110.25 9.42
C THR A 90 38.44 -109.15 8.99
N GLY A 91 37.28 -109.05 9.64
CA GLY A 91 36.28 -108.00 9.42
C GLY A 91 35.56 -108.05 8.06
N LYS A 92 35.43 -109.23 7.45
CA LYS A 92 34.69 -109.45 6.20
C LYS A 92 33.53 -110.40 6.42
N THR A 93 32.36 -110.03 5.93
CA THR A 93 31.13 -110.83 5.98
C THR A 93 30.84 -111.41 4.60
N THR A 94 30.49 -112.70 4.56
CA THR A 94 29.92 -113.35 3.37
C THR A 94 28.54 -113.85 3.73
N ILE A 95 27.54 -113.54 2.92
CA ILE A 95 26.19 -114.08 3.07
C ILE A 95 26.11 -115.45 2.39
N ILE A 96 25.52 -116.45 3.04
CA ILE A 96 25.21 -117.75 2.43
C ILE A 96 23.70 -117.95 2.45
N ASN A 97 23.11 -118.08 1.27
CA ASN A 97 21.69 -118.31 1.08
C ASN A 97 21.41 -119.75 0.64
N PHE A 98 20.40 -120.33 1.26
CA PHE A 98 19.86 -121.65 0.93
C PHE A 98 18.43 -121.53 0.37
N ASP A 99 18.00 -122.50 -0.44
CA ASP A 99 16.69 -122.49 -1.10
C ASP A 99 15.50 -122.50 -0.12
N ASN A 100 15.70 -122.90 1.14
CA ASN A 100 14.66 -122.84 2.17
C ASN A 100 14.46 -121.41 2.74
N GLY A 101 15.12 -120.40 2.17
CA GLY A 101 15.02 -119.00 2.59
C GLY A 101 15.85 -118.69 3.84
N THR A 102 16.71 -119.61 4.28
CA THR A 102 17.62 -119.35 5.39
C THR A 102 18.85 -118.61 4.86
N THR A 103 19.04 -117.42 5.38
CA THR A 103 20.17 -116.55 5.07
C THR A 103 21.07 -116.47 6.29
N PHE A 104 22.33 -116.85 6.11
CA PHE A 104 23.36 -116.65 7.13
C PHE A 104 24.29 -115.53 6.72
N LEU A 105 24.71 -114.74 7.69
CA LEU A 105 25.67 -113.65 7.50
C LEU A 105 26.92 -113.97 8.31
N GLU A 106 28.06 -113.90 7.62
CA GLU A 106 29.45 -113.84 8.12
C GLU A 106 30.31 -115.11 7.98
N VAL A 107 31.48 -114.93 7.37
CA VAL A 107 32.62 -115.87 7.25
C VAL A 107 33.85 -115.01 7.53
N GLY A 108 34.00 -114.61 8.79
CA GLY A 108 35.08 -113.73 9.26
C GLY A 108 35.92 -114.41 10.34
N THR A 109 37.21 -114.04 10.43
CA THR A 109 38.00 -114.31 11.64
C THR A 109 37.67 -113.24 12.68
N ASN A 110 37.58 -113.61 13.96
CA ASN A 110 37.31 -112.64 15.02
C ASN A 110 38.36 -111.52 15.05
N ALA A 111 38.02 -110.36 15.63
CA ALA A 111 38.87 -109.17 15.67
C ALA A 111 40.24 -109.37 16.35
N GLU A 112 40.48 -110.53 16.99
CA GLU A 112 41.68 -110.87 17.75
C GLU A 112 42.63 -111.86 17.04
N GLY A 113 42.35 -112.27 15.80
CA GLY A 113 43.30 -113.03 14.97
C GLY A 113 43.51 -114.51 15.36
N ASN A 114 42.61 -115.11 16.13
CA ASN A 114 42.61 -116.56 16.39
C ASN A 114 41.78 -117.31 15.33
N GLN A 115 42.18 -118.55 14.99
CA GLN A 115 41.62 -119.37 13.89
C GLN A 115 40.19 -119.89 14.16
N GLY A 116 39.17 -119.02 14.28
CA GLY A 116 37.75 -119.39 14.43
C GLY A 116 36.85 -118.61 13.46
N LEU A 117 35.77 -119.25 13.00
CA LEU A 117 34.87 -118.73 11.95
C LEU A 117 33.42 -118.69 12.49
N ASP A 118 32.77 -117.52 12.51
CA ASP A 118 31.47 -117.30 13.18
C ASP A 118 30.30 -117.25 12.17
N ILE A 119 29.20 -117.96 12.43
CA ILE A 119 27.99 -117.99 11.59
C ILE A 119 26.77 -117.60 12.43
N GLY A 120 26.17 -116.44 12.15
CA GLY A 120 24.95 -115.99 12.83
C GLY A 120 25.11 -115.81 14.36
N GLY A 121 26.32 -115.48 14.81
CA GLY A 121 26.67 -115.32 16.23
C GLY A 121 27.03 -116.63 16.95
N THR A 122 27.32 -117.72 16.21
CA THR A 122 27.87 -118.98 16.71
C THR A 122 29.22 -119.31 16.08
N SER A 123 30.29 -119.38 16.88
CA SER A 123 31.64 -119.75 16.45
C SER A 123 31.80 -121.24 16.12
N LEU A 124 32.29 -121.57 14.92
CA LEU A 124 32.65 -122.93 14.50
C LEU A 124 33.94 -123.41 15.21
N PRO A 125 34.02 -124.69 15.62
CA PRO A 125 35.21 -125.21 16.29
C PRO A 125 36.43 -125.40 15.36
N SER A 126 37.62 -125.02 15.81
CA SER A 126 38.86 -125.07 15.04
C SER A 126 39.49 -126.48 14.90
N ASP A 127 38.90 -127.52 15.50
CA ASP A 127 39.40 -128.90 15.48
C ASP A 127 38.94 -129.71 14.25
N GLY A 128 38.18 -129.07 13.35
CA GLY A 128 37.66 -129.69 12.13
C GLY A 128 36.46 -130.60 12.37
N THR A 129 35.75 -130.46 13.49
CA THR A 129 34.38 -130.99 13.63
C THR A 129 33.42 -130.25 12.69
N SER A 130 32.43 -130.98 12.15
CA SER A 130 31.47 -130.42 11.19
C SER A 130 30.15 -130.06 11.87
N LEU A 131 29.56 -128.91 11.52
CA LEU A 131 28.26 -128.44 12.00
C LEU A 131 27.16 -128.83 10.98
N ALA A 132 26.10 -129.49 11.46
CA ALA A 132 24.94 -129.82 10.62
C ALA A 132 24.00 -128.61 10.53
N GLY A 133 23.42 -128.34 9.35
CA GLY A 133 22.70 -127.08 9.10
C GLY A 133 21.37 -126.88 9.84
N ASN A 134 20.95 -127.83 10.68
CA ASN A 134 19.78 -127.72 11.55
C ASN A 134 20.05 -127.04 12.90
N ASP A 135 21.30 -126.70 13.22
CA ASP A 135 21.72 -126.20 14.53
C ASP A 135 22.07 -124.67 14.57
N ILE A 136 21.42 -123.79 13.78
CA ILE A 136 21.74 -122.33 13.67
C ILE A 136 20.50 -121.39 13.97
N PRO A 137 20.55 -120.27 14.77
CA PRO A 137 19.39 -119.46 15.28
C PRO A 137 18.98 -118.12 14.53
N THR A 138 17.82 -117.45 14.83
CA THR A 138 17.22 -116.22 14.15
C THR A 138 16.79 -114.99 15.05
N PRO A 139 16.66 -113.71 14.56
CA PRO A 139 16.38 -112.43 15.35
C PRO A 139 14.90 -111.84 15.40
N GLY A 140 14.57 -110.84 16.27
CA GLY A 140 13.20 -110.34 16.67
C GLY A 140 12.65 -108.94 16.18
N ALA A 141 11.44 -108.50 16.61
CA ALA A 141 10.54 -107.46 15.97
C ALA A 141 10.59 -105.96 16.48
N PRO A 142 10.17 -104.93 15.70
CA PRO A 142 10.31 -103.46 16.01
C PRO A 142 9.26 -102.79 16.94
N ILE A 143 9.63 -101.69 17.63
CA ILE A 143 8.84 -100.86 18.60
C ILE A 143 8.75 -99.36 18.22
N SER A 144 7.86 -98.53 18.82
CA SER A 144 7.74 -97.07 18.52
C SER A 144 8.77 -96.20 19.25
N LEU A 145 9.00 -94.97 18.77
CA LEU A 145 9.96 -94.02 19.38
C LEU A 145 9.56 -93.62 20.81
N GLU A 146 8.30 -93.30 21.06
CA GLU A 146 7.76 -93.00 22.39
C GLU A 146 7.99 -94.15 23.37
N THR A 147 7.65 -95.38 22.97
CA THR A 147 7.88 -96.58 23.80
C THR A 147 9.36 -96.81 24.08
N ALA A 148 10.23 -96.52 23.11
CA ALA A 148 11.67 -96.67 23.26
C ALA A 148 12.27 -95.61 24.19
N LEU A 149 11.78 -94.36 24.15
CA LEU A 149 12.16 -93.31 25.10
C LEU A 149 11.73 -93.66 26.52
N GLU A 150 10.49 -94.14 26.72
CA GLU A 150 10.00 -94.61 28.02
C GLU A 150 10.87 -95.77 28.56
N GLN A 151 11.21 -96.73 27.71
CA GLN A 151 12.04 -97.87 28.08
C GLN A 151 13.49 -97.47 28.36
N GLN A 152 14.05 -96.50 27.63
CA GLN A 152 15.38 -95.94 27.86
C GLN A 152 15.42 -95.21 29.21
N ALA A 153 14.45 -94.34 29.49
CA ALA A 153 14.32 -93.65 30.77
C ALA A 153 14.15 -94.63 31.95
N ALA A 154 13.48 -95.76 31.73
CA ALA A 154 13.34 -96.83 32.73
C ALA A 154 14.53 -97.81 32.80
N GLY A 155 15.53 -97.68 31.92
CA GLY A 155 16.69 -98.59 31.84
C GLY A 155 16.37 -100.02 31.39
N THR A 156 15.25 -100.22 30.70
CA THR A 156 14.73 -101.55 30.29
C THR A 156 14.81 -101.82 28.79
N LEU A 157 15.34 -100.88 28.00
CA LEU A 157 15.52 -101.02 26.55
C LEU A 157 16.63 -102.04 26.23
N ALA A 158 16.26 -103.20 25.70
CA ALA A 158 17.18 -104.31 25.44
C ALA A 158 17.72 -104.31 24.00
N SER A 159 19.04 -104.42 23.84
CA SER A 159 19.72 -104.46 22.52
C SER A 159 19.93 -105.89 22.00
N PRO A 160 19.77 -106.16 20.69
CA PRO A 160 19.39 -105.21 19.63
C PRO A 160 17.88 -104.96 19.58
N TYR A 161 17.48 -103.69 19.40
CA TYR A 161 16.08 -103.28 19.18
C TYR A 161 15.92 -102.55 17.85
N TYR A 162 14.69 -102.49 17.33
CA TYR A 162 14.37 -101.83 16.06
C TYR A 162 13.26 -100.78 16.28
N ILE A 163 13.36 -99.60 15.65
CA ILE A 163 12.36 -98.52 15.77
C ILE A 163 11.44 -98.47 14.53
N SER A 164 10.15 -98.25 14.76
CA SER A 164 9.13 -98.04 13.73
C SER A 164 9.27 -96.67 13.09
N SER A 165 9.50 -96.63 11.77
CA SER A 165 9.67 -95.39 11.00
C SER A 165 8.35 -94.76 10.50
N GLY A 166 7.18 -95.30 10.90
CA GLY A 166 5.86 -94.87 10.41
C GLY A 166 4.99 -94.10 11.40
N THR A 167 5.49 -93.84 12.61
CA THR A 167 4.75 -93.21 13.71
C THR A 167 5.62 -92.15 14.38
N THR A 168 5.17 -90.90 14.38
CA THR A 168 5.86 -89.77 15.00
C THR A 168 5.55 -89.70 16.50
N TYR A 169 6.49 -89.15 17.27
CA TYR A 169 6.32 -88.77 18.67
C TYR A 169 6.14 -87.25 18.73
N ASP A 170 5.00 -86.81 19.27
CA ASP A 170 4.66 -85.39 19.45
C ASP A 170 4.78 -85.02 20.94
N ALA A 171 5.78 -84.22 21.30
CA ALA A 171 6.00 -83.78 22.68
C ALA A 171 5.12 -82.60 23.10
N GLY A 172 4.33 -82.02 22.19
CA GLY A 172 3.51 -80.84 22.47
C GLY A 172 4.35 -79.56 22.64
N SER A 173 3.77 -78.57 23.33
CA SER A 173 4.44 -77.29 23.65
C SER A 173 5.29 -77.46 24.91
N VAL A 174 6.60 -77.25 24.80
CA VAL A 174 7.59 -77.48 25.86
C VAL A 174 8.62 -76.34 25.93
N SER A 175 9.36 -76.24 27.04
CA SER A 175 10.45 -75.25 27.17
C SER A 175 11.65 -75.62 26.28
N VAL A 176 12.54 -74.68 25.99
CA VAL A 176 13.77 -74.94 25.22
C VAL A 176 14.64 -76.01 25.90
N ALA A 177 14.72 -75.95 27.24
CA ALA A 177 15.51 -76.90 28.02
C ALA A 177 14.93 -78.34 27.97
N ASP A 178 13.60 -78.47 28.11
CA ASP A 178 12.92 -79.76 28.07
C ASP A 178 12.94 -80.36 26.66
N ALA A 179 12.75 -79.51 25.63
CA ALA A 179 12.89 -79.90 24.23
C ALA A 179 14.32 -80.40 23.95
N GLY A 180 15.35 -79.71 24.44
CA GLY A 180 16.75 -80.07 24.23
C GLY A 180 17.12 -81.40 24.89
N ALA A 181 16.66 -81.62 26.14
CA ALA A 181 16.85 -82.89 26.83
C ALA A 181 16.16 -84.05 26.08
N THR A 182 14.91 -83.84 25.66
CA THR A 182 14.15 -84.85 24.91
C THR A 182 14.75 -85.12 23.54
N TYR A 183 15.24 -84.10 22.84
CA TYR A 183 15.90 -84.22 21.55
C TYR A 183 17.19 -85.06 21.66
N GLY A 184 18.01 -84.84 22.69
CA GLY A 184 19.21 -85.64 22.95
C GLY A 184 18.91 -87.11 23.32
N ASP A 185 17.83 -87.35 24.06
CA ASP A 185 17.36 -88.70 24.36
C ASP A 185 16.85 -89.41 23.09
N VAL A 186 16.11 -88.71 22.23
CA VAL A 186 15.65 -89.22 20.92
C VAL A 186 16.84 -89.58 20.04
N GLU A 187 17.85 -88.71 19.95
CA GLU A 187 19.06 -88.98 19.17
C GLU A 187 19.77 -90.26 19.65
N THR A 188 19.86 -90.44 20.98
CA THR A 188 20.44 -91.64 21.59
C THR A 188 19.63 -92.90 21.28
N VAL A 189 18.30 -92.85 21.44
CA VAL A 189 17.39 -93.98 21.13
C VAL A 189 17.53 -94.39 19.67
N LEU A 190 17.50 -93.41 18.74
CA LEU A 190 17.55 -93.66 17.31
C LEU A 190 18.91 -94.20 16.87
N ALA A 191 20.01 -93.70 17.43
CA ALA A 191 21.36 -94.18 17.16
C ALA A 191 21.60 -95.62 17.66
N GLY A 192 21.04 -95.98 18.82
CA GLY A 192 21.17 -97.32 19.41
C GLY A 192 20.31 -98.41 18.75
N ALA A 193 19.40 -98.03 17.85
CA ALA A 193 18.54 -98.97 17.13
C ALA A 193 19.33 -99.73 16.05
N ALA A 194 19.06 -101.03 15.91
CA ALA A 194 19.67 -101.88 14.89
C ALA A 194 19.29 -101.49 13.45
N ASN A 195 18.25 -100.66 13.25
CA ASN A 195 17.89 -100.03 11.98
C ASN A 195 18.16 -98.52 11.90
N SER A 196 19.06 -97.99 12.73
CA SER A 196 19.40 -96.56 12.81
C SER A 196 19.64 -95.88 11.46
N ALA A 197 20.26 -96.59 10.51
CA ALA A 197 20.53 -96.08 9.15
C ALA A 197 19.28 -95.70 8.31
N LYS A 198 18.06 -96.02 8.76
CA LYS A 198 16.79 -95.71 8.07
C LYS A 198 15.88 -94.75 8.85
N LEU A 199 16.36 -94.18 9.96
CA LEU A 199 15.57 -93.32 10.85
C LEU A 199 16.05 -91.87 10.75
N SER A 200 15.13 -90.91 10.79
CA SER A 200 15.44 -89.48 10.85
C SER A 200 14.66 -88.81 11.97
N ILE A 201 15.37 -88.07 12.82
CA ILE A 201 14.81 -87.35 13.95
C ILE A 201 13.75 -86.33 13.50
N ASP A 202 14.03 -85.57 12.43
CA ASP A 202 13.13 -84.56 11.86
C ASP A 202 11.78 -85.13 11.39
N SER A 203 11.76 -86.42 11.05
CA SER A 203 10.54 -87.10 10.58
C SER A 203 9.78 -87.83 11.68
N LEU A 204 10.41 -88.06 12.84
CA LEU A 204 9.88 -88.92 13.89
C LEU A 204 9.65 -88.17 15.20
N PHE A 205 10.24 -87.00 15.40
CA PHE A 205 10.05 -86.18 16.60
C PHE A 205 9.46 -84.81 16.21
N VAL A 206 8.33 -84.46 16.82
CA VAL A 206 7.60 -83.21 16.60
C VAL A 206 7.40 -82.54 17.95
N TRP A 207 7.66 -81.24 18.05
CA TRP A 207 7.44 -80.46 19.27
C TRP A 207 7.20 -78.99 18.91
N SER A 208 6.74 -78.19 19.85
CA SER A 208 6.71 -76.72 19.74
C SER A 208 7.35 -76.11 20.98
N ILE A 209 7.92 -74.92 20.85
CA ILE A 209 8.56 -74.22 21.96
C ILE A 209 7.66 -73.10 22.46
N GLU A 210 7.48 -73.06 23.77
CA GLU A 210 6.94 -71.92 24.50
C GLU A 210 7.86 -71.62 25.68
N ASP A 211 8.65 -70.55 25.57
CA ASP A 211 9.64 -70.19 26.59
C ASP A 211 9.92 -68.67 26.58
N THR A 212 10.74 -68.21 27.51
CA THR A 212 11.20 -66.83 27.59
C THR A 212 12.11 -66.48 26.42
N GLY A 213 12.08 -65.21 25.99
CA GLY A 213 12.94 -64.73 24.90
C GLY A 213 14.43 -64.96 25.16
N THR A 214 14.87 -64.91 26.42
CA THR A 214 16.26 -65.22 26.81
C THR A 214 16.65 -66.66 26.47
N ASN A 215 15.80 -67.63 26.83
CA ASN A 215 16.10 -69.04 26.61
C ASN A 215 16.06 -69.40 25.12
N ILE A 216 15.10 -68.82 24.37
CA ILE A 216 14.97 -69.04 22.93
C ILE A 216 16.15 -68.40 22.19
N ALA A 217 16.47 -67.14 22.48
CA ALA A 217 17.59 -66.44 21.84
C ALA A 217 18.94 -67.13 22.11
N ALA A 218 19.15 -67.70 23.30
CA ALA A 218 20.37 -68.43 23.64
C ALA A 218 20.55 -69.74 22.86
N ALA A 219 19.46 -70.33 22.35
CA ALA A 219 19.47 -71.60 21.62
C ALA A 219 18.96 -71.43 20.17
N ILE A 220 18.97 -70.21 19.63
CA ILE A 220 18.23 -69.86 18.42
C ILE A 220 18.68 -70.60 17.16
N ASP A 221 19.97 -70.96 17.10
CA ASP A 221 20.57 -71.75 16.02
C ASP A 221 20.61 -73.26 16.30
N GLU A 222 20.21 -73.68 17.51
CA GLU A 222 20.27 -75.09 17.89
C GLU A 222 19.14 -75.88 17.20
N PRO A 223 19.37 -77.16 16.85
CA PRO A 223 18.33 -78.02 16.26
C PRO A 223 17.06 -78.12 17.11
N THR A 224 17.20 -77.93 18.42
CA THR A 224 16.09 -77.87 19.37
C THR A 224 15.10 -76.74 19.07
N VAL A 225 15.57 -75.58 18.58
CA VAL A 225 14.72 -74.43 18.23
C VAL A 225 14.36 -74.44 16.75
N THR A 226 15.35 -74.64 15.88
CA THR A 226 15.16 -74.61 14.42
C THR A 226 14.35 -75.79 13.88
N GLY A 227 14.40 -76.95 14.56
CA GLY A 227 13.61 -78.14 14.23
C GLY A 227 12.20 -78.16 14.83
N ALA A 228 11.86 -77.20 15.69
CA ALA A 228 10.53 -77.13 16.30
C ALA A 228 9.46 -76.80 15.26
N LYS A 229 8.25 -77.33 15.44
CA LYS A 229 7.09 -77.05 14.58
C LYS A 229 6.63 -75.59 14.68
N GLY A 230 6.76 -74.99 15.86
CA GLY A 230 6.37 -73.61 16.14
C GLY A 230 7.09 -73.08 17.37
N VAL A 231 7.40 -71.79 17.41
CA VAL A 231 8.05 -71.09 18.53
C VAL A 231 7.17 -69.93 18.96
N THR A 232 6.77 -69.90 20.23
CA THR A 232 6.01 -68.82 20.88
C THR A 232 6.77 -68.29 22.10
N LEU A 233 6.47 -67.05 22.50
CA LEU A 233 7.06 -66.40 23.67
C LEU A 233 6.14 -66.52 24.89
N SER A 234 6.67 -67.00 26.02
CA SER A 234 5.92 -67.12 27.27
C SER A 234 5.92 -65.84 28.13
N ALA A 235 6.72 -64.85 27.76
CA ALA A 235 6.89 -63.58 28.47
C ALA A 235 7.28 -62.45 27.49
N ALA A 236 7.20 -61.20 27.94
CA ALA A 236 7.67 -60.07 27.15
C ALA A 236 9.17 -60.19 26.84
N ALA A 237 9.55 -59.88 25.61
CA ALA A 237 10.93 -59.92 25.13
C ALA A 237 11.54 -58.50 25.10
N THR A 238 12.86 -58.42 25.17
CA THR A 238 13.58 -57.20 24.79
C THR A 238 13.52 -57.00 23.27
N VAL A 239 13.78 -55.79 22.78
CA VAL A 239 13.77 -55.47 21.34
C VAL A 239 14.77 -56.34 20.59
N GLU A 240 15.96 -56.53 21.15
CA GLU A 240 17.00 -57.40 20.59
C GLU A 240 16.53 -58.86 20.49
N GLN A 241 15.90 -59.38 21.55
CA GLN A 241 15.36 -60.75 21.56
C GLN A 241 14.23 -60.91 20.54
N ALA A 242 13.29 -59.98 20.48
CA ALA A 242 12.17 -60.04 19.53
C ALA A 242 12.66 -59.95 18.08
N THR A 243 13.66 -59.10 17.80
CA THR A 243 14.28 -59.00 16.47
C THR A 243 14.89 -60.34 16.03
N ALA A 244 15.60 -61.02 16.93
CA ALA A 244 16.20 -62.32 16.62
C ALA A 244 15.13 -63.43 16.46
N ILE A 245 14.15 -63.49 17.35
CA ILE A 245 13.16 -64.58 17.43
C ILE A 245 12.13 -64.49 16.30
N THR A 246 11.67 -63.29 15.95
CA THR A 246 10.70 -63.09 14.86
C THR A 246 11.28 -63.36 13.47
N ALA A 247 12.61 -63.42 13.34
CA ALA A 247 13.28 -63.81 12.10
C ALA A 247 13.25 -65.33 11.85
N LEU A 248 12.87 -66.15 12.84
CA LEU A 248 12.74 -67.59 12.68
C LEU A 248 11.54 -67.93 11.78
N GLU A 249 11.75 -68.79 10.78
CA GLU A 249 10.67 -69.21 9.87
C GLU A 249 9.53 -69.95 10.59
N ASN A 250 9.81 -70.54 11.75
CA ASN A 250 8.87 -71.28 12.58
C ASN A 250 8.36 -70.47 13.79
N PHE A 251 8.59 -69.15 13.86
CA PHE A 251 7.95 -68.33 14.88
C PHE A 251 6.45 -68.19 14.60
N GLU A 252 5.61 -68.53 15.58
CA GLU A 252 4.16 -68.45 15.49
C GLU A 252 3.61 -67.65 16.68
N GLY A 253 2.66 -66.74 16.44
CA GLY A 253 1.93 -66.02 17.49
C GLY A 253 2.28 -64.53 17.64
N THR A 254 1.63 -63.88 18.61
CA THR A 254 1.90 -62.48 18.99
C THR A 254 2.89 -62.43 20.14
N TYR A 255 3.60 -61.31 20.28
CA TYR A 255 4.56 -61.09 21.36
C TYR A 255 4.35 -59.73 22.01
N LYS A 256 4.95 -59.55 23.19
CA LYS A 256 4.98 -58.28 23.93
C LYS A 256 6.42 -57.85 24.11
N LEU A 257 6.66 -56.54 24.17
CA LEU A 257 8.00 -56.01 24.46
C LEU A 257 8.09 -55.44 25.87
N ALA A 258 9.25 -55.59 26.49
CA ALA A 258 9.60 -54.88 27.72
C ALA A 258 11.09 -54.52 27.64
N ASP A 259 11.39 -53.25 27.41
CA ASP A 259 12.76 -52.78 27.21
C ASP A 259 12.92 -51.32 27.67
N THR A 260 14.12 -50.76 27.61
CA THR A 260 14.34 -49.33 27.87
C THR A 260 13.74 -48.48 26.76
N GLY A 261 13.31 -47.25 27.06
CA GLY A 261 12.75 -46.32 26.09
C GLY A 261 13.68 -46.08 24.90
N ALA A 262 15.00 -45.99 25.14
CA ALA A 262 15.99 -45.89 24.08
C ALA A 262 15.98 -47.09 23.12
N ASN A 263 15.85 -48.31 23.63
CA ASN A 263 15.78 -49.51 22.81
C ASN A 263 14.44 -49.63 22.07
N ILE A 264 13.34 -49.22 22.69
CA ILE A 264 12.02 -49.17 22.05
C ILE A 264 12.02 -48.21 20.86
N LEU A 265 12.61 -47.03 21.01
CA LEU A 265 12.71 -46.03 19.93
C LEU A 265 13.67 -46.46 18.80
N ALA A 266 14.72 -47.21 19.14
CA ALA A 266 15.64 -47.77 18.16
C ALA A 266 15.15 -49.06 17.50
N ALA A 267 13.98 -49.58 17.87
CA ALA A 267 13.44 -50.81 17.31
C ALA A 267 13.08 -50.64 15.83
N GLU A 268 13.38 -51.67 15.02
CA GLU A 268 12.88 -51.75 13.65
C GLU A 268 11.34 -51.68 13.64
N THR A 269 10.76 -50.90 12.73
CA THR A 269 9.30 -50.63 12.70
C THR A 269 8.47 -51.93 12.67
N THR A 270 8.95 -52.97 11.96
CA THR A 270 8.29 -54.27 11.88
C THR A 270 8.26 -55.04 13.20
N VAL A 271 9.25 -54.81 14.09
CA VAL A 271 9.32 -55.42 15.43
C VAL A 271 8.40 -54.68 16.41
N LEU A 272 8.27 -53.37 16.26
CA LEU A 272 7.38 -52.58 17.11
C LEU A 272 5.90 -52.76 16.72
N GLU A 273 5.57 -52.69 15.42
CA GLU A 273 4.22 -52.91 14.90
C GLU A 273 3.74 -54.37 15.06
N GLY A 274 4.68 -55.33 15.05
CA GLY A 274 4.37 -56.75 15.26
C GLY A 274 4.07 -57.11 16.73
N ALA A 275 4.41 -56.24 17.68
CA ALA A 275 4.15 -56.45 19.09
C ALA A 275 2.70 -56.08 19.46
N GLU A 276 2.06 -56.88 20.33
CA GLU A 276 0.71 -56.62 20.84
C GLU A 276 0.67 -55.39 21.77
N SER A 277 1.75 -55.19 22.53
CA SER A 277 1.94 -54.08 23.47
C SER A 277 3.40 -54.02 23.92
N PHE A 278 3.82 -52.89 24.48
CA PHE A 278 5.11 -52.78 25.13
C PHE A 278 5.05 -52.03 26.46
N ALA A 279 6.08 -52.22 27.28
CA ALA A 279 6.30 -51.50 28.53
C ALA A 279 7.75 -50.99 28.59
N LEU A 280 7.94 -49.84 29.21
CA LEU A 280 9.28 -49.29 29.45
C LEU A 280 9.84 -49.86 30.75
N THR A 281 11.13 -50.17 30.77
CA THR A 281 11.84 -50.75 31.93
C THR A 281 12.76 -49.76 32.64
N ASP A 282 12.79 -48.51 32.18
CA ASP A 282 13.46 -47.41 32.86
C ASP A 282 12.89 -47.16 34.27
N PRO A 283 13.65 -46.53 35.20
CA PRO A 283 13.11 -46.19 36.51
C PRO A 283 11.86 -45.30 36.41
N ALA A 284 10.81 -45.60 37.18
CA ALA A 284 9.63 -44.73 37.29
C ALA A 284 10.04 -43.30 37.68
N GLY A 285 9.44 -42.30 37.05
CA GLY A 285 9.82 -40.89 37.15
C GLY A 285 10.94 -40.45 36.20
N THR A 286 11.46 -41.35 35.35
CA THR A 286 12.41 -40.96 34.30
C THR A 286 11.76 -39.94 33.36
N VAL A 287 12.48 -38.86 33.07
CA VAL A 287 12.08 -37.85 32.09
C VAL A 287 12.75 -38.20 30.76
N PHE A 288 11.95 -38.51 29.74
CA PHE A 288 12.45 -38.72 28.39
C PHE A 288 12.51 -37.40 27.64
N SER A 289 13.53 -37.23 26.79
CA SER A 289 13.72 -36.08 25.91
C SER A 289 13.80 -36.62 24.49
N VAL A 290 12.72 -36.48 23.72
CA VAL A 290 12.51 -37.21 22.46
C VAL A 290 11.88 -36.32 21.40
N THR A 291 11.89 -36.72 20.14
CA THR A 291 11.16 -36.04 19.06
C THR A 291 9.64 -36.30 19.16
N PRO A 292 8.77 -35.53 18.47
CA PRO A 292 7.32 -35.77 18.49
C PRO A 292 6.88 -37.19 18.06
N ASP A 293 7.57 -37.77 17.07
CA ASP A 293 7.29 -39.13 16.59
C ASP A 293 7.69 -40.19 17.63
N GLU A 294 8.80 -39.95 18.32
CA GLU A 294 9.27 -40.79 19.42
C GLU A 294 8.39 -40.64 20.67
N GLN A 295 7.86 -39.45 20.95
CA GLN A 295 6.87 -39.23 22.02
C GLN A 295 5.63 -40.08 21.76
N THR A 296 5.04 -39.97 20.57
CA THR A 296 3.86 -40.74 20.17
C THR A 296 4.10 -42.25 20.31
N THR A 297 5.35 -42.67 20.08
CA THR A 297 5.78 -44.04 20.32
C THR A 297 5.77 -44.34 21.81
N LEU A 298 6.57 -43.66 22.64
CA LEU A 298 6.67 -43.96 24.07
C LEU A 298 5.34 -43.84 24.84
N GLU A 299 4.41 -42.98 24.41
CA GLU A 299 3.07 -42.84 24.99
C GLU A 299 2.18 -44.08 24.81
N GLN A 300 2.49 -44.96 23.86
CA GLN A 300 1.79 -46.24 23.67
C GLN A 300 2.25 -47.32 24.66
N ALA A 301 3.30 -47.05 25.45
CA ALA A 301 3.73 -47.97 26.49
C ALA A 301 2.61 -48.16 27.53
N THR A 302 2.39 -49.41 27.94
CA THR A 302 1.35 -49.77 28.92
C THR A 302 1.54 -49.13 30.30
N ASN A 303 2.76 -48.71 30.61
CA ASN A 303 3.14 -47.96 31.82
C ASN A 303 3.63 -46.53 31.50
N ALA A 304 3.21 -45.95 30.37
CA ALA A 304 3.59 -44.58 30.00
C ALA A 304 3.30 -43.55 31.10
N SER A 305 2.26 -43.77 31.92
CA SER A 305 1.90 -42.89 33.05
C SER A 305 2.93 -42.79 34.16
N ASP A 306 3.89 -43.74 34.22
CA ASP A 306 4.95 -43.74 35.23
C ASP A 306 6.13 -42.83 34.83
N TYR A 307 6.07 -42.22 33.65
CA TYR A 307 7.14 -41.41 33.07
C TYR A 307 6.63 -40.03 32.66
N LYS A 308 7.56 -39.09 32.51
CA LYS A 308 7.30 -37.79 31.88
C LYS A 308 8.03 -37.80 30.54
N ILE A 309 7.29 -37.74 29.44
CA ILE A 309 7.85 -37.78 28.10
C ILE A 309 7.84 -36.35 27.57
N GLY A 310 8.99 -35.69 27.62
CA GLY A 310 9.19 -34.34 27.10
C GLY A 310 9.65 -34.38 25.64
N VAL A 311 9.16 -33.45 24.85
CA VAL A 311 9.64 -33.22 23.48
C VAL A 311 10.86 -32.29 23.54
N ALA A 312 11.90 -32.58 22.76
CA ALA A 312 13.06 -31.70 22.60
C ALA A 312 12.93 -30.85 21.32
N GLY A 313 13.06 -29.52 21.46
CA GLY A 313 13.20 -28.56 20.35
C GLY A 313 11.93 -28.37 19.50
N GLY A 314 10.98 -27.57 19.98
CA GLY A 314 9.70 -27.41 19.30
C GLY A 314 8.67 -26.47 19.96
N ASP A 315 7.45 -26.52 19.43
CA ASP A 315 6.28 -25.76 19.88
C ASP A 315 5.66 -26.42 21.14
N PHE A 316 5.60 -25.69 22.25
CA PHE A 316 5.21 -26.16 23.57
C PHE A 316 3.90 -25.52 24.02
N ASP A 317 2.82 -26.31 24.13
CA ASP A 317 1.56 -25.83 24.71
C ASP A 317 1.54 -26.00 26.23
N LEU A 318 1.44 -24.89 26.96
CA LEU A 318 1.26 -24.91 28.41
C LEU A 318 -0.08 -25.54 28.80
N THR A 319 -0.15 -26.08 30.02
CA THR A 319 -1.34 -26.73 30.58
C THR A 319 -2.00 -25.87 31.66
N THR A 320 -3.19 -26.26 32.14
CA THR A 320 -3.92 -25.46 33.14
C THR A 320 -3.28 -25.42 34.54
N GLY A 321 -2.14 -26.08 34.72
CA GLY A 321 -1.46 -26.25 36.01
C GLY A 321 -0.13 -25.50 36.05
N MET A 322 0.77 -25.95 36.93
CA MET A 322 2.12 -25.41 37.03
C MET A 322 3.01 -26.14 36.03
N ASP A 323 3.60 -25.43 35.09
CA ASP A 323 4.40 -26.02 34.02
C ASP A 323 5.90 -25.70 34.15
N TRP A 324 6.74 -26.62 33.69
CA TRP A 324 8.18 -26.42 33.52
C TRP A 324 8.53 -26.49 32.03
N VAL A 325 9.16 -25.43 31.53
CA VAL A 325 9.87 -25.43 30.26
C VAL A 325 11.31 -25.04 30.56
N GLY A 326 12.28 -25.87 30.21
CA GLY A 326 13.69 -25.52 30.45
C GLY A 326 14.69 -26.43 29.77
N PRO A 327 15.96 -26.00 29.61
CA PRO A 327 16.99 -26.77 28.88
C PRO A 327 17.43 -28.05 29.60
N SER A 328 16.93 -28.27 30.82
CA SER A 328 17.14 -29.50 31.59
C SER A 328 15.93 -29.75 32.49
N ALA A 329 15.74 -31.01 32.88
CA ALA A 329 14.64 -31.39 33.77
C ALA A 329 14.77 -30.70 35.14
N PRO A 330 13.63 -30.34 35.77
CA PRO A 330 13.64 -29.72 37.09
C PRO A 330 14.13 -30.71 38.15
N ALA A 331 14.58 -30.17 39.28
CA ALA A 331 15.04 -31.00 40.41
C ALA A 331 13.92 -31.88 41.00
N ASP A 332 12.67 -31.44 40.90
CA ASP A 332 11.47 -32.18 41.32
C ASP A 332 10.43 -32.17 40.19
N PRO A 333 10.51 -33.11 39.22
CA PRO A 333 9.57 -33.19 38.09
C PRO A 333 8.10 -33.44 38.49
N ASP A 334 7.85 -33.97 39.69
CA ASP A 334 6.50 -34.27 40.17
C ASP A 334 5.77 -33.02 40.66
N ALA A 335 6.48 -31.91 40.86
CA ALA A 335 5.89 -30.61 41.21
C ALA A 335 5.14 -29.97 40.03
N TYR A 336 5.37 -30.43 38.80
CA TYR A 336 4.85 -29.81 37.58
C TYR A 336 3.83 -30.71 36.87
N ASN A 337 2.82 -30.07 36.30
CA ASN A 337 1.79 -30.68 35.47
C ASN A 337 2.38 -31.16 34.14
N GLN A 338 3.18 -30.30 33.51
CA GLN A 338 3.95 -30.61 32.31
C GLN A 338 5.44 -30.29 32.52
N VAL A 339 6.31 -31.13 31.96
CA VAL A 339 7.76 -30.92 31.92
C VAL A 339 8.19 -31.01 30.46
N SER A 340 8.54 -29.87 29.89
CA SER A 340 9.01 -29.71 28.51
C SER A 340 10.47 -29.29 28.52
N LEU A 341 11.26 -29.83 27.58
CA LEU A 341 12.70 -29.59 27.53
C LEU A 341 13.02 -28.72 26.33
N SER A 342 13.33 -27.45 26.59
CA SER A 342 13.78 -26.54 25.55
C SER A 342 15.15 -26.94 25.01
N SER A 343 15.49 -26.43 23.85
CA SER A 343 16.65 -26.81 23.05
C SER A 343 17.65 -25.66 22.94
N ALA A 344 18.57 -25.78 21.98
CA ALA A 344 19.47 -24.69 21.61
C ALA A 344 19.03 -24.01 20.29
N ASP A 345 17.90 -24.46 19.73
CA ASP A 345 17.24 -23.89 18.57
C ASP A 345 16.10 -22.97 19.02
N ASN A 346 15.49 -22.23 18.11
CA ASN A 346 14.40 -21.31 18.45
C ASN A 346 13.13 -22.07 18.84
N ASP A 347 12.80 -22.05 20.12
CA ASP A 347 11.62 -22.69 20.68
C ASP A 347 10.41 -21.75 20.71
N THR A 348 9.20 -22.32 20.67
CA THR A 348 7.94 -21.57 20.78
C THR A 348 7.14 -22.13 21.95
N ILE A 349 6.62 -21.27 22.82
CA ILE A 349 5.80 -21.61 23.98
C ILE A 349 4.45 -20.94 23.80
N ASN A 350 3.34 -21.67 23.89
CA ASN A 350 1.99 -21.14 23.77
C ASN A 350 1.26 -21.18 25.12
N GLY A 351 0.74 -20.04 25.54
CA GLY A 351 -0.05 -19.88 26.76
C GLY A 351 -1.34 -19.10 26.52
N VAL A 352 -2.28 -19.27 27.43
CA VAL A 352 -3.53 -18.51 27.46
C VAL A 352 -3.67 -17.89 28.85
N SER A 353 -3.77 -16.57 28.90
CA SER A 353 -4.18 -15.87 30.12
C SER A 353 -5.70 -15.72 30.13
N SER A 354 -6.38 -16.26 31.14
CA SER A 354 -7.83 -16.23 31.23
C SER A 354 -8.31 -16.18 32.68
N PHE A 355 -9.47 -15.55 32.90
CA PHE A 355 -10.22 -15.66 34.15
C PHE A 355 -10.91 -17.03 34.29
N VAL A 356 -11.02 -17.79 33.19
CA VAL A 356 -11.63 -19.11 33.15
C VAL A 356 -10.54 -20.15 33.40
N SER A 357 -10.58 -20.80 34.57
CA SER A 357 -9.52 -21.72 35.02
C SER A 357 -9.28 -22.92 34.08
N THR A 358 -10.28 -23.34 33.29
CA THR A 358 -10.13 -24.43 32.33
C THR A 358 -9.48 -24.01 31.01
N GLU A 359 -9.34 -22.71 30.78
CA GLU A 359 -8.67 -22.14 29.60
C GLU A 359 -7.34 -21.47 29.98
N LYS A 360 -7.11 -21.19 31.26
CA LYS A 360 -5.93 -20.51 31.75
C LYS A 360 -4.74 -21.47 31.78
N THR A 361 -3.86 -21.36 30.79
CA THR A 361 -2.66 -22.18 30.70
C THR A 361 -1.38 -21.42 31.04
N LEU A 362 -1.37 -20.08 30.98
CA LEU A 362 -0.28 -19.30 31.57
C LEU A 362 -0.62 -18.95 33.02
N ASN A 363 0.14 -19.50 33.96
CA ASN A 363 -0.01 -19.36 35.40
C ASN A 363 1.17 -18.62 36.03
N ALA A 364 0.91 -17.98 37.17
CA ALA A 364 1.93 -17.18 37.85
C ALA A 364 3.09 -18.02 38.41
N ASP A 365 2.87 -19.32 38.62
CA ASP A 365 3.86 -20.25 39.17
C ASP A 365 4.61 -21.04 38.08
N ASP A 366 4.30 -20.81 36.80
CA ASP A 366 5.02 -21.47 35.70
C ASP A 366 6.48 -21.02 35.69
N GLN A 367 7.35 -21.96 35.33
CA GLN A 367 8.78 -21.75 35.23
C GLN A 367 9.21 -22.03 33.80
N ILE A 368 9.47 -20.95 33.06
CA ILE A 368 9.75 -20.99 31.63
C ILE A 368 11.17 -20.43 31.41
N ASP A 369 12.06 -21.28 30.93
CA ASP A 369 13.41 -20.96 30.50
C ASP A 369 13.58 -21.43 29.05
N GLY A 370 13.66 -20.50 28.09
CA GLY A 370 13.83 -20.85 26.68
C GLY A 370 15.17 -21.52 26.39
N GLY A 371 16.20 -21.22 27.18
CA GLY A 371 17.53 -21.78 26.98
C GLY A 371 18.37 -20.93 26.01
N ALA A 372 18.82 -21.52 24.91
CA ALA A 372 19.59 -20.81 23.90
C ALA A 372 18.82 -20.84 22.58
N GLY A 373 18.82 -19.74 21.84
CA GLY A 373 17.98 -19.59 20.66
C GLY A 373 17.39 -18.18 20.64
N ASP A 374 16.57 -17.87 19.63
CA ASP A 374 15.64 -16.75 19.70
C ASP A 374 14.25 -17.31 20.03
N ASP A 375 13.95 -17.47 21.32
CA ASP A 375 12.77 -18.17 21.79
C ASP A 375 11.55 -17.24 21.86
N THR A 376 10.35 -17.80 21.66
CA THR A 376 9.09 -17.04 21.61
C THR A 376 8.05 -17.57 22.58
N LEU A 377 7.47 -16.70 23.41
CA LEU A 377 6.23 -16.97 24.15
C LEU A 377 5.03 -16.31 23.44
N ASN A 378 4.10 -17.10 22.93
CA ASN A 378 2.80 -16.65 22.41
C ASN A 378 1.74 -16.71 23.52
N VAL A 379 1.03 -15.61 23.76
CA VAL A 379 -0.03 -15.53 24.77
C VAL A 379 -1.33 -15.01 24.17
N GLU A 380 -2.37 -15.85 24.17
CA GLU A 380 -3.74 -15.40 23.95
C GLU A 380 -4.29 -14.79 25.26
N LEU A 381 -4.53 -13.48 25.27
CA LEU A 381 -5.00 -12.75 26.45
C LEU A 381 -6.53 -12.62 26.42
N LYS A 382 -7.23 -13.57 27.05
CA LYS A 382 -8.66 -13.49 27.36
C LYS A 382 -8.94 -12.77 28.69
N GLY A 383 -7.90 -12.61 29.50
CA GLY A 383 -7.87 -11.83 30.74
C GLY A 383 -6.49 -11.20 30.96
N SER A 384 -6.38 -10.33 31.97
CA SER A 384 -5.07 -9.73 32.33
C SER A 384 -4.15 -10.76 32.97
N PHE A 385 -2.84 -10.62 32.74
CA PHE A 385 -1.80 -11.38 33.43
C PHE A 385 -1.07 -10.47 34.42
N ASP A 386 -1.17 -10.76 35.71
CA ASP A 386 -0.60 -9.94 36.79
C ASP A 386 0.91 -10.22 37.05
N GLY A 387 1.52 -11.03 36.19
CA GLY A 387 2.94 -11.40 36.26
C GLY A 387 3.20 -12.69 37.05
N PHE A 388 4.46 -13.11 37.06
CA PHE A 388 4.88 -14.31 37.78
C PHE A 388 4.97 -14.07 39.30
N SER A 389 4.80 -15.17 40.05
CA SER A 389 4.97 -15.21 41.50
C SER A 389 6.46 -15.14 41.88
N GLU A 390 6.80 -15.33 43.16
CA GLU A 390 8.22 -15.45 43.55
C GLU A 390 8.83 -16.80 43.14
N GLU A 391 7.97 -17.80 42.87
CA GLU A 391 8.39 -19.15 42.47
C GLU A 391 8.35 -19.32 40.94
N GLY A 392 7.45 -18.63 40.22
CA GLY A 392 7.41 -18.63 38.76
C GLY A 392 8.36 -17.61 38.11
N PHE A 393 8.69 -17.81 36.82
CA PHE A 393 9.53 -16.90 36.04
C PHE A 393 9.44 -17.14 34.53
N LEU A 394 9.88 -16.14 33.76
CA LEU A 394 10.22 -16.25 32.34
C LEU A 394 11.68 -15.81 32.14
N LYS A 395 12.52 -16.68 31.59
CA LYS A 395 13.95 -16.43 31.36
C LYS A 395 14.37 -16.89 29.98
N ASN A 396 15.36 -16.21 29.41
CA ASN A 396 15.95 -16.55 28.11
C ASN A 396 14.86 -16.81 27.05
N VAL A 397 13.88 -15.91 26.98
CA VAL A 397 12.87 -15.89 25.93
C VAL A 397 12.91 -14.49 25.32
N GLU A 398 13.37 -14.39 24.09
CA GLU A 398 13.68 -13.11 23.46
C GLU A 398 12.42 -12.39 23.00
N THR A 399 11.37 -13.13 22.63
CA THR A 399 10.14 -12.57 22.08
C THR A 399 8.91 -12.97 22.87
N VAL A 400 8.10 -12.00 23.30
CA VAL A 400 6.76 -12.22 23.86
C VAL A 400 5.72 -11.67 22.88
N LYS A 401 4.88 -12.54 22.33
CA LYS A 401 3.76 -12.21 21.45
C LYS A 401 2.45 -12.26 22.23
N LEU A 402 1.70 -11.17 22.23
CA LEU A 402 0.45 -11.01 22.96
C LEU A 402 -0.69 -10.75 21.97
N THR A 403 -1.72 -11.59 21.99
CA THR A 403 -2.94 -11.38 21.18
C THR A 403 -4.10 -11.08 22.11
N ASN A 404 -4.71 -9.89 21.98
CA ASN A 404 -5.86 -9.52 22.80
C ASN A 404 -7.14 -10.21 22.31
N ALA A 405 -7.60 -11.22 23.04
CA ALA A 405 -8.90 -11.89 22.85
C ALA A 405 -9.95 -11.49 23.91
N GLY A 406 -9.58 -10.69 24.91
CA GLY A 406 -10.40 -10.32 26.07
C GLY A 406 -11.13 -8.98 25.94
N GLY A 407 -10.78 -8.15 24.94
CA GLY A 407 -11.39 -6.84 24.69
C GLY A 407 -10.65 -5.67 25.36
N SER A 408 -11.34 -4.59 25.71
CA SER A 408 -10.68 -3.39 26.25
C SER A 408 -10.18 -3.56 27.69
N GLY A 409 -9.03 -2.95 28.01
CA GLY A 409 -8.50 -2.88 29.38
C GLY A 409 -7.71 -4.10 29.84
N ILE A 410 -7.17 -4.88 28.90
CA ILE A 410 -6.29 -6.01 29.17
C ILE A 410 -4.88 -5.51 29.52
N ASN A 411 -4.29 -6.08 30.56
CA ASN A 411 -2.94 -5.75 31.01
C ASN A 411 -2.06 -7.00 31.04
N PHE A 412 -0.78 -6.83 30.76
CA PHE A 412 0.26 -7.85 30.93
C PHE A 412 1.39 -7.26 31.76
N ALA A 413 1.62 -7.81 32.96
CA ALA A 413 2.74 -7.44 33.80
C ALA A 413 3.92 -8.38 33.54
N ALA A 414 5.06 -7.82 33.15
CA ALA A 414 6.33 -8.53 32.93
C ALA A 414 7.10 -8.77 34.25
N LYS A 415 6.39 -8.84 35.38
CA LYS A 415 7.01 -9.17 36.67
C LYS A 415 7.55 -10.60 36.63
N GLY A 416 8.82 -10.78 36.98
CA GLY A 416 9.51 -12.08 36.94
C GLY A 416 10.00 -12.48 35.55
N VAL A 417 10.04 -11.53 34.60
CA VAL A 417 10.54 -11.72 33.24
C VAL A 417 11.96 -11.17 33.11
N GLU A 418 12.87 -11.97 32.56
CA GLU A 418 14.27 -11.62 32.28
C GLU A 418 14.65 -12.04 30.85
N GLY A 419 15.37 -11.19 30.12
CA GLY A 419 15.92 -11.52 28.80
C GLY A 419 15.04 -11.17 27.58
N VAL A 420 13.80 -10.71 27.78
CA VAL A 420 12.93 -10.30 26.66
C VAL A 420 13.47 -9.06 25.95
N THR A 421 13.67 -9.17 24.65
CA THR A 421 14.10 -8.09 23.77
C THR A 421 12.98 -7.55 22.89
N ASN A 422 11.91 -8.33 22.67
CA ASN A 422 10.78 -7.95 21.83
C ASN A 422 9.43 -8.27 22.51
N TYR A 423 8.58 -7.26 22.65
CA TYR A 423 7.15 -7.45 22.93
C TYR A 423 6.37 -7.13 21.65
N ILE A 424 5.64 -8.10 21.11
CA ILE A 424 4.80 -7.94 19.92
C ILE A 424 3.35 -8.06 20.37
N VAL A 425 2.55 -7.03 20.14
CA VAL A 425 1.20 -6.90 20.67
C VAL A 425 0.20 -6.70 19.54
N ASP A 426 -0.73 -7.62 19.42
CA ASP A 426 -1.89 -7.56 18.53
C ASP A 426 -3.13 -7.15 19.35
N GLY A 427 -3.61 -5.94 19.09
CA GLY A 427 -4.71 -5.29 19.82
C GLY A 427 -4.28 -4.51 21.06
N SER A 428 -5.28 -4.02 21.82
CA SER A 428 -5.05 -3.06 22.92
C SER A 428 -4.63 -3.77 24.22
N VAL A 429 -3.33 -3.77 24.54
CA VAL A 429 -2.78 -4.33 25.79
C VAL A 429 -1.86 -3.32 26.46
N ASN A 430 -2.07 -3.08 27.76
CA ASN A 430 -1.12 -2.31 28.56
C ASN A 430 -0.02 -3.21 29.12
N LEU A 431 1.22 -2.78 28.98
CA LEU A 431 2.38 -3.43 29.57
C LEU A 431 2.75 -2.74 30.89
N SER A 432 3.18 -3.54 31.86
CA SER A 432 3.69 -3.05 33.15
C SER A 432 4.84 -3.91 33.66
N ASP A 433 5.60 -3.41 34.62
CA ASP A 433 6.73 -4.11 35.23
C ASP A 433 7.80 -4.59 34.22
N ILE A 434 7.99 -3.90 33.10
CA ILE A 434 9.09 -4.20 32.17
C ILE A 434 10.43 -3.95 32.90
N GLY A 435 11.27 -4.98 32.96
CA GLY A 435 12.49 -4.98 33.76
C GLY A 435 13.70 -4.28 33.13
N THR A 436 13.66 -4.01 31.82
CA THR A 436 14.80 -3.49 31.06
C THR A 436 14.38 -2.39 30.08
N LEU A 437 15.25 -1.40 29.88
CA LEU A 437 15.12 -0.41 28.80
C LEU A 437 15.62 -0.99 27.48
N GLY A 438 15.11 -0.47 26.37
CA GLY A 438 15.58 -0.82 25.02
C GLY A 438 15.00 -2.12 24.44
N SER A 439 14.08 -2.79 25.13
CA SER A 439 13.26 -3.84 24.51
C SER A 439 12.35 -3.19 23.47
N ASN A 440 12.27 -3.73 22.25
CA ASN A 440 11.37 -3.24 21.22
C ASN A 440 9.92 -3.61 21.56
N VAL A 441 9.00 -2.64 21.50
CA VAL A 441 7.57 -2.87 21.74
C VAL A 441 6.80 -2.58 20.44
N SER A 442 6.18 -3.59 19.85
CA SER A 442 5.38 -3.44 18.64
C SER A 442 3.89 -3.55 18.96
N TYR A 443 3.10 -2.59 18.49
CA TYR A 443 1.64 -2.61 18.56
C TYR A 443 1.04 -2.66 17.17
N THR A 444 0.10 -3.59 16.96
CA THR A 444 -0.65 -3.74 15.71
C THR A 444 -2.16 -3.69 15.96
N ASP A 445 -2.90 -3.07 15.04
CA ASP A 445 -4.37 -3.08 14.94
C ASP A 445 -5.10 -2.58 16.22
N VAL A 446 -4.67 -1.41 16.73
CA VAL A 446 -5.29 -0.75 17.90
C VAL A 446 -6.12 0.44 17.45
N ALA A 447 -7.45 0.31 17.41
CA ALA A 447 -8.30 1.35 16.82
C ALA A 447 -8.42 2.66 17.64
N SER A 448 -8.41 2.59 18.97
CA SER A 448 -8.57 3.76 19.86
C SER A 448 -8.19 3.44 21.31
N GLY A 449 -8.02 4.47 22.15
CA GLY A 449 -7.82 4.33 23.59
C GLY A 449 -6.43 4.73 24.04
N THR A 450 -5.88 4.04 25.03
CA THR A 450 -4.57 4.31 25.61
C THR A 450 -3.74 3.03 25.67
N LEU A 451 -2.47 3.13 25.33
CA LEU A 451 -1.45 2.11 25.47
C LEU A 451 -0.42 2.58 26.51
N THR A 452 -0.22 1.78 27.54
CA THR A 452 0.79 2.05 28.58
C THR A 452 1.94 1.08 28.45
N ILE A 453 3.17 1.62 28.48
CA ILE A 453 4.42 0.87 28.60
C ILE A 453 5.01 1.24 29.96
N GLY A 454 4.66 0.47 30.99
CA GLY A 454 5.11 0.67 32.36
C GLY A 454 6.36 -0.14 32.69
N TYR A 455 7.31 0.49 33.36
CA TYR A 455 8.56 -0.15 33.78
C TYR A 455 8.56 -0.50 35.25
N ALA A 456 9.36 -1.50 35.62
CA ALA A 456 9.63 -1.82 37.00
C ALA A 456 10.32 -0.63 37.71
N THR A 457 10.22 -0.61 39.03
CA THR A 457 10.83 0.44 39.86
C THR A 457 12.33 0.55 39.57
N ASP A 458 12.82 1.79 39.45
CA ASP A 458 14.23 2.15 39.24
C ASP A 458 14.79 1.94 37.82
N VAL A 459 14.02 1.36 36.90
CA VAL A 459 14.43 1.15 35.50
C VAL A 459 14.55 2.48 34.75
N THR A 460 13.59 3.40 34.93
CA THR A 460 13.51 4.72 34.28
C THR A 460 13.99 5.88 35.17
N LYS A 461 15.00 5.64 36.02
CA LYS A 461 15.57 6.68 36.90
C LYS A 461 16.67 7.52 36.23
N GLY A 462 17.06 7.17 35.01
CA GLY A 462 18.04 7.91 34.24
C GLY A 462 17.51 9.28 33.85
N THR A 463 18.31 10.01 33.08
CA THR A 463 17.90 11.31 32.49
C THR A 463 17.96 11.28 30.97
N ASN A 464 18.15 10.09 30.40
CA ASN A 464 18.31 9.82 28.97
C ASN A 464 17.84 8.39 28.68
N ASP A 465 16.74 7.99 29.31
CA ASP A 465 16.16 6.66 29.13
C ASP A 465 15.46 6.60 27.75
N THR A 466 15.69 5.51 27.02
CA THR A 466 15.24 5.34 25.62
C THR A 466 14.29 4.16 25.49
N GLN A 467 13.22 4.33 24.70
CA GLN A 467 12.30 3.27 24.33
C GLN A 467 12.07 3.24 22.81
N ASP A 468 12.18 2.06 22.22
CA ASP A 468 11.85 1.79 20.82
C ASP A 468 10.43 1.21 20.72
N ILE A 469 9.55 1.85 19.95
CA ILE A 469 8.20 1.38 19.69
C ILE A 469 7.98 1.24 18.18
N GLN A 470 7.29 0.18 17.78
CA GLN A 470 6.71 0.05 16.45
C GLN A 470 5.20 0.18 16.55
N VAL A 471 4.60 0.94 15.63
CA VAL A 471 3.15 1.07 15.52
C VAL A 471 2.72 0.68 14.12
N SER A 472 1.72 -0.21 14.03
CA SER A 472 1.12 -0.66 12.79
C SER A 472 -0.40 -0.57 12.83
N ASN A 473 -1.00 0.31 12.03
CA ASN A 473 -2.45 0.57 12.05
C ASN A 473 -2.97 0.92 13.46
N VAL A 474 -2.24 1.76 14.17
CA VAL A 474 -2.59 2.24 15.52
C VAL A 474 -3.28 3.58 15.41
N GLY A 475 -4.51 3.67 15.93
CA GLY A 475 -5.42 4.79 15.73
C GLY A 475 -6.40 4.53 14.58
N THR A 476 -7.38 5.42 14.46
CA THR A 476 -8.32 5.44 13.34
C THR A 476 -8.09 6.73 12.55
N VAL A 477 -7.71 6.60 11.28
CA VAL A 477 -7.57 7.72 10.33
C VAL A 477 -8.96 8.22 9.92
N GLU A 478 -9.12 9.54 9.79
CA GLU A 478 -10.37 10.12 9.28
C GLU A 478 -10.68 9.62 7.86
N SER A 479 -11.94 9.23 7.62
CA SER A 479 -12.43 8.93 6.27
C SER A 479 -13.93 9.18 6.16
N THR A 480 -14.52 9.07 4.96
CA THR A 480 -15.95 9.33 4.77
C THR A 480 -16.83 8.44 5.66
N GLY A 481 -17.44 9.04 6.69
CA GLY A 481 -18.30 8.34 7.65
C GLY A 481 -17.56 7.69 8.83
N VAL A 482 -16.25 7.86 8.95
CA VAL A 482 -15.43 7.37 10.07
C VAL A 482 -14.66 8.54 10.68
N ALA A 483 -14.92 8.83 11.95
CA ALA A 483 -14.21 9.89 12.67
C ALA A 483 -12.81 9.43 13.06
N GLU A 484 -11.86 10.36 13.01
CA GLU A 484 -10.50 10.15 13.53
C GLU A 484 -10.53 9.83 15.02
N GLN A 485 -9.72 8.85 15.43
CA GLN A 485 -9.53 8.50 16.84
C GLN A 485 -8.06 8.21 17.10
N ALA A 486 -7.41 9.08 17.87
CA ALA A 486 -6.02 8.86 18.28
C ALA A 486 -5.91 7.78 19.36
N VAL A 487 -4.80 7.05 19.36
CA VAL A 487 -4.36 6.21 20.48
C VAL A 487 -3.29 6.93 21.27
N THR A 488 -3.51 7.14 22.57
CA THR A 488 -2.51 7.74 23.46
C THR A 488 -1.46 6.72 23.88
N ILE A 489 -0.18 7.03 23.70
CA ILE A 489 0.96 6.23 24.15
C ILE A 489 1.54 6.86 25.41
N ASN A 490 1.54 6.11 26.50
CA ASN A 490 2.14 6.48 27.78
C ASN A 490 3.39 5.62 28.04
N ALA A 491 4.54 6.26 28.19
CA ALA A 491 5.81 5.61 28.55
C ALA A 491 6.52 6.43 29.63
N ASP A 492 5.95 6.42 30.83
CA ASP A 492 6.37 7.31 31.93
C ASP A 492 7.85 7.10 32.30
N GLY A 493 8.58 8.22 32.42
CA GLY A 493 10.00 8.22 32.76
C GLY A 493 10.95 8.01 31.57
N ILE A 494 10.44 7.89 30.34
CA ILE A 494 11.26 7.82 29.12
C ILE A 494 11.55 9.23 28.60
N GLU A 495 12.82 9.51 28.30
CA GLU A 495 13.24 10.77 27.70
C GLU A 495 13.31 10.74 26.17
N ASN A 496 13.65 9.60 25.58
CA ASN A 496 13.82 9.45 24.14
C ASN A 496 12.90 8.34 23.63
N LEU A 497 11.93 8.70 22.81
CA LEU A 497 11.00 7.75 22.20
C LEU A 497 11.32 7.62 20.71
N ASN A 498 11.66 6.41 20.27
CA ASN A 498 11.86 6.12 18.85
C ASN A 498 10.63 5.37 18.34
N ILE A 499 9.96 5.89 17.32
CA ILE A 499 8.74 5.33 16.75
C ILE A 499 9.04 4.83 15.33
N ASN A 500 8.78 3.56 15.06
CA ASN A 500 8.76 2.99 13.73
C ASN A 500 7.30 2.83 13.26
N ALA A 501 6.85 3.70 12.36
CA ALA A 501 5.49 3.75 11.84
C ALA A 501 5.33 2.90 10.57
N MET A 502 4.50 1.87 10.67
CA MET A 502 4.07 1.02 9.54
C MET A 502 2.56 1.16 9.35
N GLY A 503 2.06 1.15 8.12
CA GLY A 503 0.65 1.47 7.87
C GLY A 503 0.28 2.88 8.35
N ASP A 504 -0.99 3.26 8.24
CA ASP A 504 -1.42 4.60 8.63
C ASP A 504 -1.72 4.65 10.13
N ASN A 505 -1.11 5.60 10.83
CA ASN A 505 -1.20 5.71 12.28
C ASN A 505 -1.71 7.08 12.73
N VAL A 506 -2.58 7.09 13.75
CA VAL A 506 -3.03 8.28 14.47
C VAL A 506 -2.78 8.09 15.96
N VAL A 507 -1.77 8.77 16.49
CA VAL A 507 -1.32 8.60 17.88
C VAL A 507 -1.34 9.93 18.63
N ALA A 508 -1.22 9.84 19.95
CA ALA A 508 -0.97 10.96 20.84
C ALA A 508 0.04 10.52 21.90
N LEU A 509 0.81 11.44 22.47
CA LEU A 509 1.68 11.16 23.61
C LEU A 509 0.98 11.57 24.91
N GLY A 510 1.26 10.83 25.99
CA GLY A 510 0.79 11.14 27.34
C GLY A 510 1.29 12.48 27.91
N LYS A 511 0.91 12.80 29.16
CA LYS A 511 1.29 14.08 29.79
C LYS A 511 2.76 14.16 30.23
N ASP A 512 3.33 13.04 30.66
CA ASP A 512 4.72 12.91 31.14
C ASP A 512 5.63 12.29 30.04
N SER A 513 5.45 12.79 28.82
CA SER A 513 6.06 12.20 27.61
C SER A 513 7.50 12.63 27.34
N ALA A 514 8.09 11.97 26.34
CA ALA A 514 9.48 12.11 25.94
C ALA A 514 9.92 13.55 25.64
N LYS A 515 11.20 13.82 25.90
CA LYS A 515 11.89 15.07 25.54
C LYS A 515 12.36 15.07 24.09
N SER A 516 12.61 13.89 23.52
CA SER A 516 12.96 13.68 22.13
C SER A 516 12.10 12.58 21.52
N VAL A 517 11.56 12.83 20.34
CA VAL A 517 10.87 11.84 19.53
C VAL A 517 11.61 11.70 18.21
N VAL A 518 11.98 10.47 17.86
CA VAL A 518 12.53 10.12 16.54
C VAL A 518 11.53 9.23 15.83
N VAL A 519 11.24 9.50 14.57
CA VAL A 519 10.29 8.71 13.79
C VAL A 519 10.97 8.17 12.52
N ASP A 520 10.74 6.89 12.26
CA ASP A 520 11.11 6.16 11.05
C ASP A 520 9.85 5.46 10.50
N GLY A 521 9.79 5.18 9.21
CA GLY A 521 8.61 4.55 8.62
C GLY A 521 8.32 4.92 7.17
N GLY A 522 7.61 4.02 6.50
CA GLY A 522 7.21 4.18 5.10
C GLY A 522 5.81 4.76 4.88
N SER A 523 5.01 4.85 5.93
CA SER A 523 3.57 5.16 5.88
C SER A 523 3.25 6.42 6.68
N SER A 524 1.97 6.85 6.71
CA SER A 524 1.60 8.10 7.38
C SER A 524 1.65 7.98 8.91
N LEU A 525 2.09 9.04 9.57
CA LEU A 525 1.98 9.20 11.02
C LEU A 525 1.40 10.56 11.36
N LYS A 526 0.21 10.55 11.97
CA LYS A 526 -0.37 11.71 12.62
C LYS A 526 -0.17 11.63 14.13
N MET A 527 0.31 12.71 14.74
CA MET A 527 0.41 12.87 16.18
C MET A 527 -0.46 14.05 16.62
N THR A 528 -1.58 13.77 17.27
CA THR A 528 -2.56 14.81 17.68
C THR A 528 -2.15 15.55 18.96
N ASP A 529 -1.16 15.03 19.68
CA ASP A 529 -0.57 15.63 20.88
C ASP A 529 0.84 15.04 21.07
N VAL A 530 1.84 15.90 21.25
CA VAL A 530 3.25 15.53 21.46
C VAL A 530 3.67 15.58 22.94
N GLY A 531 2.78 16.00 23.83
CA GLY A 531 3.05 16.22 25.25
C GLY A 531 3.84 17.51 25.55
N THR A 532 3.75 17.96 26.80
CA THR A 532 4.31 19.26 27.23
C THR A 532 5.85 19.30 27.33
N GLY A 533 6.49 18.14 27.45
CA GLY A 533 7.93 18.01 27.70
C GLY A 533 8.81 17.97 26.45
N LEU A 534 8.22 17.90 25.25
CA LEU A 534 8.95 17.69 24.01
C LEU A 534 9.88 18.88 23.70
N THR A 535 11.13 18.57 23.35
CA THR A 535 12.14 19.56 22.96
C THR A 535 12.70 19.33 21.56
N SER A 536 12.63 18.10 21.04
CA SER A 536 13.10 17.73 19.71
C SER A 536 12.20 16.69 19.05
N PHE A 537 11.84 16.91 17.79
CA PHE A 537 11.17 15.96 16.92
C PHE A 537 12.05 15.73 15.68
N ASP A 538 12.30 14.46 15.32
CA ASP A 538 13.14 14.09 14.18
C ASP A 538 12.49 12.99 13.34
N GLY A 539 11.86 13.37 12.25
CA GLY A 539 11.26 12.48 11.25
C GLY A 539 12.14 12.24 10.02
N THR A 540 13.45 12.53 10.06
CA THR A 540 14.33 12.51 8.87
C THR A 540 14.31 11.17 8.10
N ASN A 541 13.98 10.06 8.75
CA ASN A 541 13.90 8.74 8.10
C ASN A 541 12.48 8.37 7.61
N MET A 542 11.49 9.24 7.81
CA MET A 542 10.15 9.03 7.29
C MET A 542 10.10 9.28 5.79
N SER A 543 9.48 8.36 5.05
CA SER A 543 9.14 8.59 3.64
C SER A 543 7.66 8.82 3.39
N GLY A 544 6.81 8.48 4.36
CA GLY A 544 5.38 8.85 4.37
C GLY A 544 5.16 10.21 5.03
N PRO A 545 3.98 10.81 4.86
CA PRO A 545 3.68 12.15 5.39
C PRO A 545 3.53 12.15 6.91
N LEU A 546 4.01 13.21 7.54
CA LEU A 546 3.85 13.51 8.96
C LEU A 546 2.79 14.60 9.17
N ASP A 547 1.88 14.42 10.14
CA ASP A 547 1.01 15.51 10.63
C ASP A 547 1.14 15.61 12.15
N ILE A 548 1.93 16.57 12.63
CA ILE A 548 2.35 16.64 14.02
C ILE A 548 1.82 17.92 14.66
N ASP A 549 0.99 17.75 15.70
CA ASP A 549 0.44 18.85 16.49
C ASP A 549 1.28 19.13 17.74
N PHE A 550 1.98 20.26 17.71
CA PHE A 550 2.80 20.77 18.81
C PHE A 550 2.04 21.68 19.78
N SER A 551 0.72 21.85 19.62
CA SER A 551 -0.12 22.80 20.40
C SER A 551 -0.04 22.67 21.92
N GLU A 552 0.35 21.50 22.43
CA GLU A 552 0.51 21.23 23.87
C GLU A 552 1.97 21.28 24.34
N ALA A 553 2.94 21.39 23.42
CA ALA A 553 4.35 21.48 23.74
C ALA A 553 4.72 22.87 24.31
N THR A 554 5.93 23.00 24.86
CA THR A 554 6.47 24.30 25.27
C THR A 554 7.95 24.41 24.96
N GLY A 555 8.29 25.29 24.01
CA GLY A 555 9.67 25.61 23.67
C GLY A 555 10.45 24.53 22.91
N VAL A 556 9.81 23.81 21.98
CA VAL A 556 10.47 22.87 21.05
C VAL A 556 11.58 23.60 20.28
N LYS A 557 12.74 22.96 20.15
CA LYS A 557 13.96 23.57 19.60
C LYS A 557 14.32 23.06 18.21
N THR A 558 13.96 21.82 17.89
CA THR A 558 14.25 21.21 16.60
C THR A 558 13.07 20.39 16.11
N VAL A 559 12.67 20.61 14.87
CA VAL A 559 11.67 19.82 14.15
C VAL A 559 12.27 19.47 12.80
N ASN A 560 12.49 18.19 12.54
CA ASN A 560 12.84 17.71 11.21
C ASN A 560 11.68 16.86 10.68
N GLY A 561 11.22 17.14 9.48
CA GLY A 561 10.35 16.30 8.66
C GLY A 561 11.09 15.16 7.99
N GLY A 562 10.38 14.43 7.14
CA GLY A 562 10.83 13.35 6.28
C GLY A 562 10.84 13.74 4.81
N SER A 563 10.75 12.78 3.90
CA SER A 563 10.69 13.04 2.45
C SER A 563 9.27 13.14 1.87
N GLY A 564 8.24 13.11 2.74
CA GLY A 564 6.83 13.22 2.38
C GLY A 564 6.33 14.65 2.58
N ASP A 565 5.08 14.91 2.21
CA ASP A 565 4.46 16.23 2.43
C ASP A 565 4.05 16.37 3.90
N ASP A 566 4.89 17.05 4.69
CA ASP A 566 4.71 17.12 6.14
C ASP A 566 3.91 18.35 6.59
N THR A 567 3.18 18.20 7.68
CA THR A 567 2.41 19.25 8.33
C THR A 567 2.81 19.38 9.80
N PHE A 568 3.26 20.56 10.19
CA PHE A 568 3.57 20.91 11.58
C PHE A 568 2.56 21.93 12.07
N ARG A 569 1.86 21.67 13.18
CA ARG A 569 0.87 22.57 13.75
C ARG A 569 1.37 23.14 15.07
N ALA A 570 1.20 24.44 15.27
CA ALA A 570 1.70 25.13 16.45
C ALA A 570 0.87 26.36 16.83
N LYS A 571 1.11 26.86 18.02
CA LYS A 571 0.56 28.06 18.65
C LYS A 571 1.69 28.89 19.24
N GLN A 572 1.34 30.01 19.85
CA GLN A 572 2.31 30.87 20.50
C GLN A 572 2.96 30.19 21.71
N GLY A 573 4.28 30.01 21.66
CA GLY A 573 5.08 29.50 22.77
C GLY A 573 5.45 28.02 22.67
N ASP A 574 4.80 27.28 21.78
CA ASP A 574 5.09 25.87 21.52
C ASP A 574 6.51 25.68 21.02
N PHE A 575 6.98 26.62 20.18
CA PHE A 575 8.34 26.64 19.68
C PHE A 575 9.21 27.66 20.42
N ALA A 576 10.47 27.31 20.62
CA ALA A 576 11.49 28.26 21.04
C ALA A 576 11.67 29.35 19.97
N ALA A 577 12.05 30.56 20.39
CA ALA A 577 12.20 31.69 19.48
C ALA A 577 13.23 31.46 18.35
N ASP A 578 14.18 30.55 18.56
CA ASP A 578 15.26 30.17 17.65
C ASP A 578 15.13 28.72 17.12
N VAL A 579 13.92 28.14 17.19
CA VAL A 579 13.62 26.79 16.68
C VAL A 579 14.18 26.59 15.27
N THR A 580 14.77 25.42 15.04
CA THR A 580 15.13 24.95 13.70
C THR A 580 14.04 24.02 13.18
N ILE A 581 13.46 24.36 12.03
CA ILE A 581 12.42 23.59 11.36
C ILE A 581 12.93 23.24 9.96
N ASN A 582 13.09 21.95 9.68
CA ASN A 582 13.50 21.47 8.37
C ASN A 582 12.42 20.51 7.85
N GLY A 583 11.64 20.87 6.84
CA GLY A 583 10.69 19.91 6.24
C GLY A 583 11.38 18.85 5.39
N GLN A 584 12.60 19.15 4.91
CA GLN A 584 13.44 18.31 4.06
C GLN A 584 12.98 18.27 2.60
N GLY A 585 12.14 17.33 2.20
CA GLY A 585 11.65 17.24 0.82
C GLY A 585 10.20 16.78 0.80
N GLY A 586 9.44 17.24 -0.18
CA GLY A 586 7.98 17.25 -0.09
C GLY A 586 7.49 18.69 -0.19
N ASP A 587 6.18 18.90 -0.20
CA ASP A 587 5.56 20.22 -0.07
C ASP A 587 5.16 20.45 1.40
N ASP A 588 6.08 20.98 2.19
CA ASP A 588 5.95 21.01 3.64
C ASP A 588 5.20 22.25 4.14
N THR A 589 4.40 22.06 5.20
CA THR A 589 3.47 23.06 5.72
C THR A 589 3.67 23.31 7.21
N LEU A 590 3.81 24.58 7.59
CA LEU A 590 3.71 25.04 8.98
C LEU A 590 2.38 25.76 9.21
N VAL A 591 1.55 25.26 10.13
CA VAL A 591 0.23 25.80 10.46
C VAL A 591 0.25 26.45 11.84
N PHE A 592 -0.26 27.68 11.93
CA PHE A 592 -0.50 28.36 13.20
C PHE A 592 -1.99 28.49 13.51
N ASP A 593 -2.40 28.08 14.71
CA ASP A 593 -3.75 28.31 15.24
C ASP A 593 -3.74 29.45 16.28
N GLY A 594 -4.14 30.64 15.84
CA GLY A 594 -4.21 31.85 16.65
C GLY A 594 -3.02 32.81 16.45
N SER A 595 -2.96 33.84 17.31
CA SER A 595 -1.89 34.84 17.24
C SER A 595 -0.57 34.26 17.74
N ILE A 596 0.54 34.52 17.03
CA ILE A 596 1.88 34.00 17.35
C ILE A 596 2.84 35.03 17.95
N GLY A 597 2.40 36.28 18.11
CA GLY A 597 3.29 37.39 18.45
C GLY A 597 4.38 37.58 17.38
N THR A 598 5.61 37.93 17.77
CA THR A 598 6.73 38.10 16.83
C THR A 598 7.68 36.91 16.90
N VAL A 599 7.87 36.23 15.77
CA VAL A 599 8.76 35.05 15.64
C VAL A 599 9.71 35.19 14.46
N GLN A 600 10.87 34.53 14.56
CA GLN A 600 11.85 34.40 13.48
C GLN A 600 12.50 33.02 13.57
N PHE A 601 11.88 32.03 12.93
CA PHE A 601 12.37 30.65 12.96
C PHE A 601 13.51 30.42 11.97
N GLN A 602 14.37 29.44 12.25
CA GLN A 602 15.37 28.96 11.31
C GLN A 602 14.73 27.86 10.47
N MET A 603 14.22 28.21 9.29
CA MET A 603 13.34 27.34 8.51
C MET A 603 13.95 26.99 7.15
N SER A 604 13.99 25.71 6.80
CA SER A 604 14.41 25.25 5.47
C SER A 604 13.52 24.13 4.97
N GLY A 605 13.27 24.07 3.66
CA GLY A 605 12.34 23.08 3.07
C GLY A 605 10.96 23.15 3.71
N VAL A 606 10.42 24.35 3.90
CA VAL A 606 9.00 24.53 4.27
C VAL A 606 8.44 25.54 3.29
N GLU A 607 7.54 25.06 2.45
CA GLU A 607 7.04 25.76 1.28
C GLU A 607 5.81 26.59 1.61
N SER A 608 5.06 26.21 2.64
CA SER A 608 3.79 26.82 3.02
C SER A 608 3.74 27.21 4.50
N VAL A 609 3.36 28.45 4.79
CA VAL A 609 2.99 28.88 6.14
C VAL A 609 1.54 29.29 6.16
N GLN A 610 0.76 28.70 7.06
CA GLN A 610 -0.68 28.93 7.17
C GLN A 610 -1.02 29.56 8.52
N PHE A 611 -1.97 30.50 8.49
CA PHE A 611 -2.50 31.17 9.67
C PHE A 611 -4.00 30.90 9.76
N GLY A 612 -4.41 30.31 10.87
CA GLY A 612 -5.79 30.07 11.27
C GLY A 612 -6.13 30.77 12.58
N GLY A 613 -7.42 30.87 12.90
CA GLY A 613 -7.91 31.37 14.20
C GLY A 613 -8.33 32.85 14.20
N THR A 614 -8.73 33.34 15.37
CA THR A 614 -9.30 34.70 15.53
C THR A 614 -8.59 35.48 16.63
N GLY A 615 -8.45 36.80 16.47
CA GLY A 615 -7.80 37.64 17.47
C GLY A 615 -7.39 39.01 16.95
N ASN A 616 -7.18 39.96 17.87
CA ASN A 616 -6.72 41.31 17.54
C ASN A 616 -5.23 41.52 17.81
N ALA A 617 -4.53 40.52 18.34
CA ALA A 617 -3.10 40.58 18.59
C ALA A 617 -2.34 40.33 17.28
N LYS A 618 -1.45 41.25 16.96
CA LYS A 618 -0.63 41.19 15.76
C LYS A 618 0.36 40.02 15.80
N SER A 619 0.29 39.18 14.78
CA SER A 619 1.27 38.15 14.44
C SER A 619 2.31 38.74 13.49
N THR A 620 3.59 38.46 13.73
CA THR A 620 4.70 38.86 12.87
C THR A 620 5.62 37.68 12.66
N PHE A 621 5.63 37.13 11.46
CA PHE A 621 6.54 36.08 11.03
C PHE A 621 7.67 36.70 10.20
N SER A 622 8.92 36.60 10.68
CA SER A 622 10.08 37.04 9.91
C SER A 622 10.70 35.87 9.15
N ALA A 623 10.61 35.92 7.82
CA ALA A 623 11.23 34.96 6.90
C ALA A 623 12.76 35.15 6.72
N LYS A 624 13.43 35.92 7.61
CA LYS A 624 14.83 36.33 7.43
C LYS A 624 15.80 35.14 7.43
N THR A 625 15.46 34.12 8.19
CA THR A 625 16.20 32.86 8.31
C THR A 625 15.40 31.69 7.71
N THR A 626 14.56 32.00 6.72
CA THR A 626 13.74 31.04 5.99
C THR A 626 14.27 30.88 4.57
N THR A 627 14.34 29.65 4.08
CA THR A 627 14.63 29.32 2.68
C THR A 627 13.59 28.36 2.14
N GLY A 628 13.16 28.53 0.89
CA GLY A 628 12.21 27.62 0.22
C GLY A 628 10.74 28.00 0.36
N LEU A 629 10.38 29.01 1.17
CA LEU A 629 9.01 29.48 1.32
C LEU A 629 8.45 29.99 -0.02
N GLN A 630 7.28 29.48 -0.41
CA GLN A 630 6.59 29.79 -1.66
C GLN A 630 5.24 30.45 -1.42
N GLN A 631 4.53 30.07 -0.36
CA GLN A 631 3.18 30.54 -0.10
C GLN A 631 2.89 30.91 1.37
N VAL A 632 1.99 31.87 1.53
CA VAL A 632 1.35 32.24 2.79
C VAL A 632 -0.15 32.01 2.65
N VAL A 633 -0.77 31.33 3.61
CA VAL A 633 -2.21 31.02 3.59
C VAL A 633 -2.91 31.67 4.78
N MET A 634 -4.01 32.36 4.51
CA MET A 634 -5.00 32.74 5.51
C MET A 634 -6.15 31.73 5.39
N GLN A 635 -6.33 30.89 6.41
CA GLN A 635 -7.29 29.80 6.38
C GLN A 635 -8.75 30.30 6.50
N ASP A 636 -9.69 29.40 6.21
CA ASP A 636 -11.13 29.56 6.44
C ASP A 636 -11.43 30.11 7.85
N GLY A 637 -12.33 31.09 7.95
CA GLY A 637 -12.73 31.73 9.22
C GLY A 637 -11.63 32.53 9.94
N THR A 638 -10.44 32.68 9.36
CA THR A 638 -9.34 33.42 10.00
C THR A 638 -9.70 34.89 10.17
N ASN A 639 -9.38 35.48 11.32
CA ASN A 639 -9.56 36.90 11.55
C ASN A 639 -8.43 37.41 12.47
N LEU A 640 -7.24 37.55 11.88
CA LEU A 640 -5.99 37.96 12.54
C LEU A 640 -5.35 39.15 11.82
N GLU A 641 -4.46 39.87 12.51
CA GLU A 641 -3.50 40.77 11.84
C GLU A 641 -2.15 40.06 11.72
N VAL A 642 -1.73 39.76 10.49
CA VAL A 642 -0.51 39.01 10.16
C VAL A 642 0.44 39.87 9.33
N ASP A 643 1.68 40.01 9.79
CA ASP A 643 2.79 40.57 9.02
C ASP A 643 3.79 39.46 8.69
N VAL A 644 4.05 39.21 7.42
CA VAL A 644 5.13 38.33 6.95
C VAL A 644 6.22 39.20 6.34
N ALA A 645 7.33 39.32 7.07
CA ALA A 645 8.42 40.22 6.74
C ALA A 645 9.62 39.46 6.17
N THR A 646 10.53 40.18 5.51
CA THR A 646 11.80 39.71 4.96
C THR A 646 11.67 38.62 3.88
N LEU A 647 10.63 38.65 3.04
CA LEU A 647 10.36 37.63 1.99
C LEU A 647 11.31 37.67 0.78
N GLY A 648 12.09 38.74 0.62
CA GLY A 648 13.04 38.86 -0.51
C GLY A 648 12.36 39.32 -1.79
N ALA A 649 12.77 38.78 -2.95
CA ALA A 649 12.30 39.21 -4.27
C ALA A 649 11.83 38.05 -5.18
N THR A 650 11.82 36.82 -4.67
CA THR A 650 11.24 35.67 -5.37
C THR A 650 9.71 35.82 -5.40
N GLY A 651 9.04 35.23 -6.39
CA GLY A 651 7.57 35.21 -6.41
C GLY A 651 7.01 34.60 -5.12
N MET A 652 5.91 35.17 -4.61
CA MET A 652 5.24 34.71 -3.39
C MET A 652 3.75 34.59 -3.63
N GLU A 653 3.16 33.47 -3.23
CA GLU A 653 1.72 33.28 -3.23
C GLU A 653 1.10 33.68 -1.90
N LEU A 654 -0.05 34.35 -1.96
CA LEU A 654 -0.92 34.65 -0.84
C LEU A 654 -2.28 34.03 -1.13
N ASN A 655 -2.64 33.00 -0.38
CA ASN A 655 -3.90 32.30 -0.54
C ASN A 655 -4.89 32.72 0.56
N LEU A 656 -6.02 33.30 0.19
CA LEU A 656 -7.14 33.60 1.07
C LEU A 656 -8.23 32.54 0.86
N GLN A 657 -8.51 31.74 1.88
CA GLN A 657 -9.49 30.67 1.78
C GLN A 657 -10.85 31.11 2.31
N LYS A 658 -11.91 30.84 1.54
CA LYS A 658 -13.31 31.05 1.89
C LYS A 658 -13.59 32.44 2.45
N ASP A 659 -14.05 32.54 3.70
CA ASP A 659 -14.43 33.78 4.37
C ASP A 659 -13.28 34.39 5.21
N ALA A 660 -12.02 34.06 4.89
CA ALA A 660 -10.84 34.64 5.53
C ALA A 660 -10.93 36.18 5.63
N GLY A 661 -10.82 36.70 6.85
CA GLY A 661 -10.88 38.10 7.20
C GLY A 661 -9.60 38.62 7.87
N GLY A 662 -9.72 39.75 8.57
CA GLY A 662 -8.59 40.38 9.26
C GLY A 662 -7.68 41.15 8.32
N LYS A 663 -6.36 41.04 8.51
CA LYS A 663 -5.35 41.77 7.73
C LYS A 663 -4.11 40.92 7.53
N VAL A 664 -3.55 40.98 6.32
CA VAL A 664 -2.25 40.38 5.99
C VAL A 664 -1.35 41.40 5.31
N SER A 665 -0.08 41.47 5.72
CA SER A 665 0.93 42.29 5.08
C SER A 665 2.14 41.47 4.68
N LEU A 666 2.56 41.61 3.42
CA LEU A 666 3.76 40.98 2.87
C LEU A 666 4.75 42.07 2.42
N ASP A 667 6.05 41.85 2.62
CA ASP A 667 7.11 42.72 2.13
C ASP A 667 7.93 42.12 0.98
N ASN A 668 7.33 41.18 0.25
CA ASN A 668 7.90 40.62 -0.96
C ASN A 668 8.18 41.74 -1.99
N ALA A 669 9.37 41.76 -2.57
CA ALA A 669 9.77 42.70 -3.62
C ALA A 669 9.60 42.14 -5.05
N GLY A 670 9.27 40.84 -5.18
CA GLY A 670 8.96 40.20 -6.46
C GLY A 670 7.51 40.40 -6.88
N THR A 671 7.01 39.48 -7.72
CA THR A 671 5.58 39.34 -7.98
C THR A 671 4.89 38.71 -6.78
N THR A 672 3.77 39.26 -6.36
CA THR A 672 2.87 38.57 -5.43
C THR A 672 1.65 38.06 -6.18
N THR A 673 1.41 36.75 -6.09
CA THR A 673 0.19 36.12 -6.60
C THR A 673 -0.82 36.05 -5.46
N LEU A 674 -1.98 36.71 -5.59
CA LEU A 674 -3.06 36.70 -4.60
C LEU A 674 -4.20 35.84 -5.10
N ASN A 675 -4.46 34.70 -4.46
CA ASN A 675 -5.56 33.82 -4.81
C ASN A 675 -6.65 33.88 -3.75
N VAL A 676 -7.92 33.95 -4.18
CA VAL A 676 -9.10 33.90 -3.33
C VAL A 676 -9.96 32.74 -3.78
N THR A 677 -10.04 31.69 -2.96
CA THR A 677 -10.56 30.38 -3.36
C THR A 677 -11.40 29.71 -2.28
N GLY A 678 -12.03 28.58 -2.59
CA GLY A 678 -12.69 27.69 -1.61
C GLY A 678 -14.22 27.78 -1.57
N GLY A 679 -14.82 28.74 -2.27
CA GLY A 679 -16.26 28.78 -2.52
C GLY A 679 -16.71 27.64 -3.44
N THR A 680 -17.99 27.28 -3.36
CA THR A 680 -18.60 26.22 -4.19
C THR A 680 -19.97 26.66 -4.69
N SER A 681 -20.52 25.97 -5.69
CA SER A 681 -21.88 26.27 -6.19
C SER A 681 -22.98 26.08 -5.14
N GLU A 682 -22.71 25.34 -4.07
CA GLU A 682 -23.64 25.17 -2.94
C GLU A 682 -23.46 26.25 -1.86
N THR A 683 -22.26 26.83 -1.75
CA THR A 683 -21.91 27.81 -0.72
C THR A 683 -20.86 28.76 -1.28
N GLU A 684 -21.31 29.94 -1.69
CA GLU A 684 -20.42 31.05 -2.06
C GLU A 684 -19.80 31.66 -0.80
N THR A 685 -18.56 32.14 -0.93
CA THR A 685 -17.77 32.67 0.19
C THR A 685 -17.07 33.95 -0.20
N VAL A 686 -16.98 34.92 0.71
CA VAL A 686 -16.32 36.20 0.46
C VAL A 686 -15.20 36.42 1.46
N ALA A 687 -13.96 36.50 0.98
CA ALA A 687 -12.82 36.88 1.79
C ALA A 687 -12.86 38.39 2.05
N THR A 688 -12.74 38.77 3.32
CA THR A 688 -12.76 40.17 3.78
C THR A 688 -11.41 40.62 4.34
N THR A 689 -10.34 39.89 3.99
CA THR A 689 -8.99 40.17 4.45
C THR A 689 -8.45 41.45 3.80
N ASN A 690 -7.99 42.40 4.62
CA ASN A 690 -7.26 43.56 4.13
C ASN A 690 -5.81 43.18 3.79
N VAL A 691 -5.40 43.38 2.55
CA VAL A 691 -4.10 42.97 2.02
C VAL A 691 -3.19 44.18 1.82
N THR A 692 -1.98 44.14 2.39
CA THR A 692 -0.95 45.18 2.20
C THR A 692 0.36 44.58 1.68
N LEU A 693 0.63 44.81 0.39
CA LEU A 693 1.81 44.37 -0.34
C LEU A 693 2.82 45.51 -0.41
N THR A 694 3.67 45.61 0.61
CA THR A 694 4.47 46.84 0.86
C THR A 694 5.59 47.09 -0.15
N LYS A 695 6.06 46.05 -0.85
CA LYS A 695 7.20 46.14 -1.78
C LYS A 695 6.98 45.45 -3.13
N SER A 696 5.84 44.79 -3.36
CA SER A 696 5.65 43.93 -4.52
C SER A 696 5.81 44.73 -5.82
N ALA A 697 6.62 44.21 -6.73
CA ALA A 697 6.89 44.86 -8.02
C ALA A 697 5.71 44.73 -8.99
N SER A 698 4.93 43.66 -8.86
CA SER A 698 3.66 43.43 -9.54
C SER A 698 2.73 42.57 -8.69
N VAL A 699 1.45 42.60 -9.01
CA VAL A 699 0.40 41.80 -8.35
C VAL A 699 -0.38 41.05 -9.41
N ASP A 700 -0.51 39.74 -9.24
CA ASP A 700 -1.39 38.89 -10.05
C ASP A 700 -2.48 38.32 -9.13
N MET A 701 -3.72 38.77 -9.29
CA MET A 701 -4.84 38.39 -8.44
C MET A 701 -5.78 37.45 -9.19
N THR A 702 -6.20 36.37 -8.53
CA THR A 702 -7.24 35.46 -9.02
C THR A 702 -8.32 35.31 -7.95
N VAL A 703 -9.58 35.53 -8.35
CA VAL A 703 -10.75 35.27 -7.52
C VAL A 703 -11.58 34.20 -8.23
N ASP A 704 -11.62 33.00 -7.65
CA ASP A 704 -12.26 31.83 -8.25
C ASP A 704 -13.79 32.01 -8.37
N GLN A 705 -14.38 31.23 -9.28
CA GLN A 705 -15.84 31.14 -9.36
C GLN A 705 -16.41 30.70 -8.00
N TYR A 706 -17.53 31.31 -7.59
CA TYR A 706 -18.17 31.12 -6.28
C TYR A 706 -17.38 31.64 -5.07
N SER A 707 -16.19 32.20 -5.29
CA SER A 707 -15.44 32.95 -4.27
C SER A 707 -15.58 34.45 -4.55
N GLY A 708 -15.46 35.28 -3.52
CA GLY A 708 -15.48 36.73 -3.65
C GLY A 708 -14.42 37.40 -2.79
N PHE A 709 -14.06 38.63 -3.14
CA PHE A 709 -13.13 39.46 -2.38
C PHE A 709 -13.79 40.80 -2.06
N GLU A 710 -13.85 41.19 -0.78
CA GLU A 710 -14.28 42.52 -0.36
C GLU A 710 -13.34 43.03 0.75
N GLY A 711 -12.27 43.72 0.34
CA GLY A 711 -11.27 44.24 1.27
C GLY A 711 -10.33 45.24 0.64
N ASP A 712 -9.41 45.78 1.45
CA ASP A 712 -8.39 46.69 0.96
C ASP A 712 -7.30 45.91 0.21
N LEU A 713 -6.85 46.42 -0.92
CA LEU A 713 -5.61 45.98 -1.57
C LEU A 713 -4.66 47.17 -1.75
N LYS A 714 -3.59 47.19 -0.94
CA LYS A 714 -2.55 48.23 -0.97
C LYS A 714 -1.28 47.68 -1.61
N ALA A 715 -0.91 48.17 -2.78
CA ALA A 715 0.28 47.74 -3.53
C ALA A 715 0.99 48.93 -4.18
N ASN A 716 1.41 49.90 -3.36
CA ASN A 716 1.95 51.19 -3.84
C ASN A 716 3.19 51.07 -4.74
N GLU A 717 3.95 49.98 -4.61
CA GLU A 717 5.18 49.73 -5.37
C GLU A 717 4.94 48.95 -6.67
N ALA A 718 3.74 48.38 -6.85
CA ALA A 718 3.43 47.58 -8.02
C ALA A 718 3.36 48.45 -9.27
N GLN A 719 4.06 48.04 -10.33
CA GLN A 719 4.04 48.70 -11.63
C GLN A 719 2.96 48.10 -12.55
N ALA A 720 2.61 46.83 -12.34
CA ALA A 720 1.58 46.12 -13.06
C ALA A 720 0.67 45.38 -12.07
N VAL A 721 -0.64 45.44 -12.32
CA VAL A 721 -1.67 44.72 -11.58
C VAL A 721 -2.51 43.93 -12.58
N THR A 722 -2.62 42.62 -12.39
CA THR A 722 -3.49 41.73 -13.16
C THR A 722 -4.57 41.20 -12.23
N VAL A 723 -5.83 41.17 -12.68
CA VAL A 723 -6.96 40.62 -11.91
C VAL A 723 -7.78 39.69 -12.80
N SER A 724 -7.89 38.42 -12.42
CA SER A 724 -8.83 37.46 -12.99
C SER A 724 -9.98 37.27 -12.00
N ALA A 725 -11.08 38.00 -12.20
CA ALA A 725 -12.25 38.03 -11.32
C ALA A 725 -13.37 37.12 -11.87
N ALA A 726 -13.25 35.80 -11.63
CA ALA A 726 -14.31 34.86 -11.99
C ALA A 726 -15.51 35.00 -11.04
N GLY A 727 -15.27 35.33 -9.77
CA GLY A 727 -16.28 35.79 -8.83
C GLY A 727 -16.14 37.28 -8.47
N ASP A 728 -17.06 37.79 -7.66
CA ASP A 728 -17.16 39.23 -7.34
C ASP A 728 -15.93 39.72 -6.58
N THR A 729 -15.35 40.82 -7.07
CA THR A 729 -14.12 41.42 -6.55
C THR A 729 -14.32 42.89 -6.29
N LYS A 730 -14.18 43.33 -5.03
CA LYS A 730 -14.36 44.70 -4.61
C LYS A 730 -13.18 45.20 -3.79
N PHE A 731 -12.55 46.27 -4.29
CA PHE A 731 -11.53 47.01 -3.57
C PHE A 731 -12.19 48.10 -2.72
N THR A 732 -12.03 48.02 -1.40
CA THR A 732 -12.58 49.02 -0.49
C THR A 732 -11.71 50.29 -0.45
N GLY A 733 -12.22 51.36 0.16
CA GLY A 733 -11.73 52.73 -0.03
C GLY A 733 -10.35 53.06 0.51
N ASP A 734 -9.67 52.10 1.13
CA ASP A 734 -8.29 52.22 1.55
C ASP A 734 -7.32 51.59 0.51
N SER A 735 -7.81 51.06 -0.61
CA SER A 735 -6.99 50.44 -1.67
C SER A 735 -6.18 51.47 -2.46
N VAL A 736 -4.88 51.20 -2.67
CA VAL A 736 -3.93 52.18 -3.26
C VAL A 736 -2.91 51.51 -4.19
N PHE A 737 -2.72 52.11 -5.38
CA PHE A 737 -1.83 51.61 -6.44
C PHE A 737 -0.94 52.72 -7.03
N THR A 738 -0.22 53.46 -6.17
CA THR A 738 0.49 54.71 -6.52
C THR A 738 1.40 54.63 -7.76
N LYS A 739 2.05 53.49 -8.04
CA LYS A 739 2.98 53.30 -9.17
C LYS A 739 2.44 52.43 -10.31
N ALA A 740 1.20 51.96 -10.23
CA ALA A 740 0.63 51.09 -11.24
C ALA A 740 0.47 51.84 -12.56
N GLN A 741 1.23 51.41 -13.57
CA GLN A 741 1.15 51.92 -14.94
C GLN A 741 0.32 50.99 -15.84
N SER A 742 0.11 49.74 -15.41
CA SER A 742 -0.70 48.76 -16.12
C SER A 742 -1.71 48.13 -15.18
N LEU A 743 -2.98 48.14 -15.58
CA LEU A 743 -4.04 47.36 -14.96
C LEU A 743 -4.72 46.51 -16.04
N THR A 744 -4.72 45.20 -15.84
CA THR A 744 -5.44 44.24 -16.70
C THR A 744 -6.46 43.51 -15.85
N VAL A 745 -7.72 43.52 -16.28
CA VAL A 745 -8.82 42.84 -15.60
C VAL A 745 -9.52 41.91 -16.59
N ASP A 746 -9.73 40.66 -16.19
CA ASP A 746 -10.63 39.70 -16.85
C ASP A 746 -11.75 39.34 -15.87
N ALA A 747 -12.94 39.93 -16.05
CA ALA A 747 -14.05 39.85 -15.11
C ALA A 747 -15.22 39.05 -15.69
N ALA A 748 -15.46 37.86 -15.13
CA ALA A 748 -16.70 37.13 -15.33
C ALA A 748 -17.75 37.51 -14.26
N GLY A 749 -17.32 37.88 -13.05
CA GLY A 749 -18.15 38.49 -12.01
C GLY A 749 -18.11 40.02 -12.03
N THR A 750 -18.57 40.65 -10.94
CA THR A 750 -18.47 42.11 -10.75
C THR A 750 -17.07 42.49 -10.30
N PHE A 751 -16.37 43.37 -11.02
CA PHE A 751 -15.14 44.01 -10.56
C PHE A 751 -15.41 45.46 -10.16
N ASP A 752 -15.31 45.79 -8.87
CA ASP A 752 -15.51 47.14 -8.33
C ASP A 752 -14.23 47.68 -7.66
N ALA A 753 -13.55 48.56 -8.38
CA ALA A 753 -12.43 49.37 -7.91
C ALA A 753 -12.76 50.87 -7.91
N SER A 754 -14.04 51.23 -7.71
CA SER A 754 -14.50 52.63 -7.64
C SER A 754 -13.79 53.45 -6.55
N ALA A 755 -13.39 52.78 -5.47
CA ALA A 755 -12.75 53.42 -4.34
C ALA A 755 -11.20 53.35 -4.37
N ALA A 756 -10.61 52.81 -5.44
CA ALA A 756 -9.17 52.69 -5.59
C ALA A 756 -8.58 53.83 -6.44
N GLU A 757 -7.35 54.25 -6.12
CA GLU A 757 -6.63 55.30 -6.85
C GLU A 757 -5.59 54.74 -7.85
N PHE A 758 -5.72 55.10 -9.13
CA PHE A 758 -4.79 54.72 -10.21
C PHE A 758 -4.10 55.92 -10.87
N GLY A 759 -3.49 56.80 -10.06
CA GLY A 759 -2.92 58.09 -10.52
C GLY A 759 -1.68 58.01 -11.42
N ALA A 760 -1.16 56.82 -11.72
CA ALA A 760 0.00 56.61 -12.60
C ALA A 760 -0.32 55.76 -13.85
N MET A 761 -1.60 55.49 -14.13
CA MET A 761 -2.01 54.57 -15.19
C MET A 761 -1.50 55.00 -16.57
N ALA A 762 -1.04 54.04 -17.37
CA ALA A 762 -0.68 54.22 -18.78
C ALA A 762 -1.48 53.27 -19.69
N ASN A 763 -1.68 52.02 -19.24
CA ASN A 763 -2.41 51.00 -19.99
C ASN A 763 -3.48 50.36 -19.10
N LEU A 764 -4.74 50.49 -19.51
CA LEU A 764 -5.88 49.85 -18.90
C LEU A 764 -6.48 48.84 -19.88
N THR A 765 -6.66 47.60 -19.43
CA THR A 765 -7.40 46.58 -20.18
C THR A 765 -8.49 46.00 -19.30
N LEU A 766 -9.73 46.13 -19.74
CA LEU A 766 -10.91 45.54 -19.11
C LEU A 766 -11.51 44.51 -20.07
N ALA A 767 -11.53 43.26 -19.67
CA ALA A 767 -12.03 42.14 -20.44
C ALA A 767 -13.01 41.29 -19.61
N GLY A 768 -13.78 40.41 -20.24
CA GLY A 768 -14.57 39.42 -19.51
C GLY A 768 -15.75 38.81 -20.27
N LEU A 769 -16.19 37.61 -19.89
CA LEU A 769 -17.38 36.97 -20.47
C LEU A 769 -18.54 37.01 -19.47
N GLY A 770 -19.33 38.09 -19.50
CA GLY A 770 -20.57 38.19 -18.71
C GLY A 770 -20.58 39.33 -17.68
N GLY A 771 -19.45 39.61 -17.04
CA GLY A 771 -19.38 40.49 -15.87
C GLY A 771 -19.42 41.99 -16.16
N SER A 772 -19.15 42.78 -15.12
CA SER A 772 -19.05 44.24 -15.13
C SER A 772 -17.73 44.73 -14.54
N ALA A 773 -17.32 45.95 -14.91
CA ALA A 773 -16.13 46.59 -14.35
C ALA A 773 -16.41 48.05 -13.99
N LYS A 774 -16.16 48.43 -12.73
CA LYS A 774 -16.32 49.78 -12.19
C LYS A 774 -15.00 50.27 -11.61
N LEU A 775 -14.49 51.41 -12.08
CA LEU A 775 -13.21 51.98 -11.64
C LEU A 775 -13.39 53.43 -11.19
N GLY A 776 -12.56 53.85 -10.23
CA GLY A 776 -12.39 55.25 -9.86
C GLY A 776 -11.70 56.07 -10.95
N ASP A 777 -11.16 57.22 -10.55
CA ASP A 777 -10.36 58.07 -11.43
C ASP A 777 -9.05 57.39 -11.83
N ILE A 778 -8.66 57.57 -13.09
CA ILE A 778 -7.40 57.07 -13.64
C ILE A 778 -6.53 58.23 -14.15
N GLY A 779 -5.24 58.18 -13.81
CA GLY A 779 -4.28 59.21 -14.19
C GLY A 779 -4.38 60.50 -13.35
N LYS A 780 -3.74 61.56 -13.84
CA LYS A 780 -3.68 62.89 -13.24
C LYS A 780 -3.14 63.92 -14.24
N GLU A 781 -3.45 65.20 -14.02
CA GLU A 781 -3.01 66.33 -14.86
C GLU A 781 -1.48 66.50 -14.93
N SER A 782 -0.72 65.91 -14.00
CA SER A 782 0.74 65.97 -14.01
C SER A 782 1.41 64.76 -14.72
N LEU A 783 0.65 63.94 -15.46
CA LEU A 783 1.15 62.71 -16.05
C LEU A 783 2.00 62.99 -17.29
N GLY A 784 3.21 62.44 -17.35
CA GLY A 784 4.19 62.68 -18.42
C GLY A 784 4.07 61.76 -19.64
N TYR A 785 2.98 60.99 -19.74
CA TYR A 785 2.67 60.05 -20.81
C TYR A 785 1.15 59.95 -20.99
N GLY A 786 0.72 59.43 -22.14
CA GLY A 786 -0.70 59.22 -22.45
C GLY A 786 -1.30 57.99 -21.78
N ILE A 787 -2.63 57.89 -21.85
CA ILE A 787 -3.41 56.77 -21.33
C ILE A 787 -4.08 56.03 -22.49
N GLY A 788 -3.84 54.72 -22.58
CA GLY A 788 -4.61 53.81 -23.42
C GLY A 788 -5.53 52.96 -22.57
N ALA A 789 -6.83 52.90 -22.92
CA ALA A 789 -7.79 51.99 -22.32
C ALA A 789 -8.44 51.11 -23.40
N SER A 790 -8.61 49.83 -23.13
CA SER A 790 -9.29 48.89 -24.03
C SER A 790 -10.35 48.08 -23.27
N VAL A 791 -11.54 47.96 -23.85
CA VAL A 791 -12.67 47.21 -23.29
C VAL A 791 -13.10 46.12 -24.26
N SER A 792 -13.32 44.89 -23.76
CA SER A 792 -13.86 43.79 -24.56
C SER A 792 -14.71 42.80 -23.75
N GLY A 793 -15.81 42.30 -24.30
CA GLY A 793 -16.68 41.39 -23.57
C GLY A 793 -17.63 42.16 -22.66
N LEU A 794 -17.59 41.96 -21.34
CA LEU A 794 -18.32 42.73 -20.30
C LEU A 794 -19.75 43.17 -20.69
N SER A 795 -20.71 42.25 -20.58
CA SER A 795 -22.11 42.48 -20.94
C SER A 795 -22.93 43.21 -19.87
N GLU A 796 -22.48 43.24 -18.61
CA GLU A 796 -23.15 43.97 -17.52
C GLU A 796 -22.66 45.43 -17.41
N GLY A 797 -21.75 45.84 -18.28
CA GLY A 797 -21.34 47.23 -18.46
C GLY A 797 -20.01 47.60 -17.80
N VAL A 798 -19.54 48.79 -18.18
CA VAL A 798 -18.27 49.37 -17.76
C VAL A 798 -18.52 50.79 -17.26
N VAL A 799 -17.98 51.12 -16.09
CA VAL A 799 -18.02 52.46 -15.53
C VAL A 799 -16.60 52.88 -15.16
N ILE A 800 -16.14 54.00 -15.71
CA ILE A 800 -14.83 54.58 -15.41
C ILE A 800 -15.07 55.99 -14.86
N GLY A 801 -14.31 56.37 -13.84
CA GLY A 801 -14.24 57.75 -13.35
C GLY A 801 -13.62 58.71 -14.36
N SER A 802 -13.02 59.78 -13.86
CA SER A 802 -12.29 60.74 -14.70
C SER A 802 -11.00 60.14 -15.26
N ILE A 803 -10.63 60.51 -16.49
CA ILE A 803 -9.40 60.09 -17.17
C ILE A 803 -8.53 61.32 -17.43
N LYS A 804 -7.44 61.46 -16.69
CA LYS A 804 -6.61 62.67 -16.75
C LYS A 804 -5.17 62.38 -17.17
N THR A 805 -4.66 63.14 -18.12
CA THR A 805 -3.23 63.18 -18.48
C THR A 805 -2.72 64.62 -18.45
N GLY A 806 -1.41 64.82 -18.61
CA GLY A 806 -0.87 66.18 -18.82
C GLY A 806 -1.22 66.73 -20.21
N ASP A 807 -1.26 68.06 -20.33
CA ASP A 807 -1.75 68.81 -21.51
C ASP A 807 -1.13 68.41 -22.86
N ASP A 808 0.06 67.81 -22.86
CA ASP A 808 0.79 67.38 -24.06
C ASP A 808 0.61 65.88 -24.40
N GLN A 809 -0.24 65.16 -23.66
CA GLN A 809 -0.37 63.70 -23.73
C GLN A 809 -1.72 63.25 -24.25
N ASP A 810 -1.74 62.15 -25.01
CA ASP A 810 -2.96 61.65 -25.65
C ASP A 810 -3.74 60.69 -24.74
N VAL A 811 -5.06 60.63 -24.94
CA VAL A 811 -5.95 59.61 -24.37
C VAL A 811 -6.56 58.80 -25.51
N THR A 812 -6.48 57.47 -25.44
CA THR A 812 -7.07 56.56 -26.42
C THR A 812 -7.96 55.54 -25.73
N LEU A 813 -9.25 55.53 -26.05
CA LEU A 813 -10.25 54.58 -25.58
C LEU A 813 -10.68 53.68 -26.73
N ASN A 814 -10.38 52.38 -26.65
CA ASN A 814 -10.85 51.37 -27.60
C ASN A 814 -11.96 50.55 -26.94
N LEU A 815 -13.21 50.88 -27.26
CA LEU A 815 -14.43 50.32 -26.70
C LEU A 815 -15.12 49.33 -27.64
N ASN A 816 -14.53 49.06 -28.82
CA ASN A 816 -15.11 48.21 -29.86
C ASN A 816 -15.53 46.81 -29.42
N GLY A 817 -14.98 46.28 -28.34
CA GLY A 817 -15.33 44.95 -27.86
C GLY A 817 -16.41 44.95 -26.78
N ALA A 818 -16.84 46.11 -26.26
CA ALA A 818 -17.79 46.18 -25.16
C ALA A 818 -19.16 45.61 -25.54
N GLN A 819 -19.76 44.77 -24.70
CA GLN A 819 -21.06 44.16 -24.95
C GLN A 819 -22.19 44.81 -24.14
N GLY A 820 -21.88 45.47 -23.03
CA GLY A 820 -22.82 46.27 -22.22
C GLY A 820 -22.57 47.77 -22.35
N ASP A 821 -23.30 48.54 -21.55
CA ASP A 821 -23.19 50.01 -21.51
C ASP A 821 -21.79 50.45 -21.04
N VAL A 822 -21.25 51.51 -21.64
CA VAL A 822 -19.98 52.11 -21.27
C VAL A 822 -20.20 53.54 -20.80
N LEU A 823 -19.95 53.79 -19.52
CA LEU A 823 -20.06 55.11 -18.90
C LEU A 823 -18.66 55.59 -18.50
N VAL A 824 -18.26 56.78 -18.94
CA VAL A 824 -16.94 57.38 -18.62
C VAL A 824 -17.12 58.76 -18.03
N GLY A 825 -16.32 59.10 -17.02
CA GLY A 825 -16.39 60.39 -16.34
C GLY A 825 -17.53 60.48 -15.31
N MET A 826 -17.82 59.35 -14.66
CA MET A 826 -18.86 59.25 -13.64
C MET A 826 -18.26 59.37 -12.23
N ASP A 827 -18.99 59.97 -11.30
CA ASP A 827 -18.80 59.75 -9.86
C ASP A 827 -19.15 58.29 -9.55
N THR A 828 -18.10 57.50 -9.38
CA THR A 828 -18.21 56.07 -9.12
C THR A 828 -18.41 55.76 -7.64
N ALA A 829 -18.35 56.74 -6.73
CA ALA A 829 -18.65 56.52 -5.31
C ALA A 829 -20.15 56.32 -5.02
N ALA A 830 -21.02 56.76 -5.94
CA ALA A 830 -22.46 56.60 -5.80
C ALA A 830 -22.95 55.17 -6.14
N ALA A 831 -24.02 54.73 -5.47
CA ALA A 831 -24.68 53.44 -5.71
C ALA A 831 -25.34 53.33 -7.10
N GLN A 832 -25.58 54.48 -7.73
CA GLN A 832 -25.90 54.62 -9.13
C GLN A 832 -24.92 55.65 -9.69
N PRO A 833 -24.19 55.38 -10.78
CA PRO A 833 -23.25 56.33 -11.35
C PRO A 833 -23.96 57.67 -11.62
N THR A 834 -23.49 58.73 -10.99
CA THR A 834 -23.89 60.11 -11.29
C THR A 834 -22.75 60.81 -12.01
N PRO A 835 -22.98 61.83 -12.85
CA PRO A 835 -21.88 62.63 -13.40
C PRO A 835 -21.02 63.22 -12.28
N ASP A 836 -19.69 63.14 -12.43
CA ASP A 836 -18.74 63.80 -11.52
C ASP A 836 -19.02 65.33 -11.49
N PRO A 837 -19.07 66.00 -10.33
CA PRO A 837 -19.20 67.46 -10.25
C PRO A 837 -18.01 68.24 -10.86
N ALA A 838 -16.82 67.66 -11.02
CA ALA A 838 -15.63 68.33 -11.55
C ALA A 838 -15.78 68.82 -13.01
N ASP A 839 -15.13 69.92 -13.36
CA ASP A 839 -15.02 70.39 -14.76
C ASP A 839 -14.06 69.46 -15.54
N SER A 840 -14.43 69.08 -16.76
CA SER A 840 -13.68 68.17 -17.67
C SER A 840 -13.24 66.83 -17.09
N VAL A 841 -14.02 65.79 -17.40
CA VAL A 841 -13.83 64.41 -16.93
C VAL A 841 -12.82 63.62 -17.75
N ILE A 842 -12.51 64.05 -18.98
CA ILE A 842 -11.39 63.56 -19.77
C ILE A 842 -10.51 64.74 -20.20
N THR A 843 -9.22 64.72 -19.85
CA THR A 843 -8.26 65.76 -20.25
C THR A 843 -7.05 65.17 -20.95
N GLY A 844 -6.65 65.77 -22.08
CA GLY A 844 -5.44 65.40 -22.82
C GLY A 844 -5.27 66.21 -24.10
N LYS A 845 -4.14 66.07 -24.78
CA LYS A 845 -3.85 66.76 -26.05
C LYS A 845 -4.77 66.30 -27.17
N ALA A 846 -4.74 65.00 -27.47
CA ALA A 846 -5.66 64.37 -28.40
C ALA A 846 -6.44 63.27 -27.67
N VAL A 847 -7.77 63.27 -27.84
CA VAL A 847 -8.65 62.25 -27.27
C VAL A 847 -9.28 61.47 -28.42
N THR A 848 -8.98 60.17 -28.46
CA THR A 848 -9.54 59.25 -29.45
C THR A 848 -10.42 58.22 -28.74
N VAL A 849 -11.66 58.10 -29.17
CA VAL A 849 -12.62 57.10 -28.70
C VAL A 849 -13.11 56.31 -29.91
N ASN A 850 -12.97 54.99 -29.83
CA ASN A 850 -13.42 54.09 -30.88
C ASN A 850 -14.32 53.00 -30.30
N ALA A 851 -15.62 53.12 -30.53
CA ALA A 851 -16.69 52.27 -30.03
C ALA A 851 -17.57 51.69 -31.15
N ALA A 852 -17.11 51.69 -32.40
CA ALA A 852 -17.88 51.19 -33.55
C ALA A 852 -18.45 49.78 -33.34
N GLY A 853 -17.71 48.90 -32.67
CA GLY A 853 -18.15 47.54 -32.35
C GLY A 853 -18.90 47.35 -31.02
N ALA A 854 -19.12 48.41 -30.24
CA ALA A 854 -19.78 48.30 -28.95
C ALA A 854 -21.25 47.88 -29.11
N LEU A 855 -21.75 47.01 -28.20
CA LEU A 855 -23.14 46.51 -28.20
C LEU A 855 -23.98 47.06 -27.04
N GLY A 856 -23.56 48.18 -26.47
CA GLY A 856 -24.32 48.95 -25.49
C GLY A 856 -24.22 50.44 -25.75
N THR A 857 -24.89 51.23 -24.92
CA THR A 857 -24.81 52.70 -24.99
C THR A 857 -23.39 53.17 -24.66
N VAL A 858 -22.93 54.23 -25.32
CA VAL A 858 -21.63 54.83 -25.04
C VAL A 858 -21.86 56.25 -24.55
N ASP A 859 -21.65 56.44 -23.26
CA ASP A 859 -21.91 57.69 -22.57
C ASP A 859 -20.61 58.27 -22.02
N ILE A 860 -20.10 59.30 -22.69
CA ILE A 860 -19.01 60.17 -22.25
C ILE A 860 -19.62 61.52 -21.86
N VAL A 861 -20.68 61.40 -21.04
CA VAL A 861 -21.33 62.32 -20.11
C VAL A 861 -22.85 62.30 -20.22
N LYS A 862 -23.48 61.95 -19.10
CA LYS A 862 -24.93 61.87 -18.94
C LYS A 862 -25.58 63.24 -18.86
N TYR A 863 -26.63 63.42 -19.65
CA TYR A 863 -27.61 64.49 -19.52
C TYR A 863 -28.25 64.48 -18.13
N LEU A 864 -28.06 65.54 -17.32
CA LEU A 864 -28.72 65.72 -16.02
C LEU A 864 -30.16 66.21 -16.21
N GLY A 865 -31.13 65.31 -16.38
CA GLY A 865 -32.54 65.70 -16.50
C GLY A 865 -33.55 64.60 -16.18
N ASN A 866 -34.14 64.67 -14.98
CA ASN A 866 -35.37 63.97 -14.59
C ASN A 866 -36.53 64.30 -15.57
N PRO A 867 -37.43 63.35 -15.95
CA PRO A 867 -38.44 63.49 -17.03
C PRO A 867 -39.60 64.49 -16.78
N GLY A 868 -39.33 65.68 -16.26
CA GLY A 868 -40.42 66.62 -15.96
C GLY A 868 -40.06 67.97 -15.36
N VAL A 869 -38.81 68.45 -15.46
CA VAL A 869 -38.44 69.76 -14.90
C VAL A 869 -37.92 70.69 -15.99
N GLN A 870 -38.62 71.81 -16.14
CA GLN A 870 -38.37 72.87 -17.10
C GLN A 870 -36.98 73.52 -16.95
N ALA A 871 -36.49 74.04 -18.08
CA ALA A 871 -35.63 75.22 -18.24
C ALA A 871 -34.61 75.49 -17.11
N ASN A 872 -33.32 75.31 -17.45
CA ASN A 872 -32.13 75.79 -16.72
C ASN A 872 -31.36 74.78 -15.83
N GLN A 873 -31.09 73.54 -16.31
CA GLN A 873 -30.00 72.72 -15.75
C GLN A 873 -28.94 72.42 -16.81
N SER A 874 -27.68 72.60 -16.42
CA SER A 874 -26.49 72.63 -17.26
C SER A 874 -26.23 71.32 -18.00
N VAL A 875 -26.35 71.37 -19.33
CA VAL A 875 -25.65 70.41 -20.19
C VAL A 875 -24.16 70.66 -20.01
N ARG A 876 -23.38 69.62 -19.67
CA ARG A 876 -21.92 69.72 -19.57
C ARG A 876 -21.35 69.74 -20.98
N THR A 877 -20.77 70.85 -21.38
CA THR A 877 -20.25 71.05 -22.74
C THR A 877 -18.76 70.73 -22.88
N ASP A 878 -18.09 70.41 -21.78
CA ASP A 878 -16.64 70.29 -21.65
C ASP A 878 -16.19 68.95 -21.06
N ALA A 879 -17.02 67.91 -21.18
CA ALA A 879 -16.72 66.57 -20.67
C ALA A 879 -15.36 66.05 -21.12
N ILE A 880 -15.05 66.22 -22.40
CA ILE A 880 -13.70 66.08 -22.95
C ILE A 880 -13.11 67.48 -23.14
N ASP A 881 -11.93 67.78 -22.58
CA ASP A 881 -11.15 69.00 -22.90
C ASP A 881 -9.84 68.60 -23.59
N ALA A 882 -9.71 68.96 -24.88
CA ALA A 882 -8.58 68.57 -25.71
C ALA A 882 -8.27 69.54 -26.87
N GLU A 883 -7.08 69.43 -27.47
CA GLU A 883 -6.82 70.10 -28.75
C GLU A 883 -7.63 69.47 -29.88
N THR A 884 -7.62 68.13 -29.93
CA THR A 884 -8.32 67.36 -30.96
C THR A 884 -9.12 66.21 -30.37
N VAL A 885 -10.37 66.04 -30.80
CA VAL A 885 -11.23 64.91 -30.43
C VAL A 885 -11.58 64.08 -31.66
N THR A 886 -11.43 62.77 -31.58
CA THR A 886 -11.96 61.82 -32.56
C THR A 886 -12.85 60.83 -31.81
N PHE A 887 -14.15 60.87 -32.08
CA PHE A 887 -15.13 59.97 -31.49
C PHE A 887 -15.80 59.15 -32.60
N THR A 888 -15.77 57.83 -32.44
CA THR A 888 -16.60 56.90 -33.21
C THR A 888 -17.43 56.13 -32.19
N GLY A 889 -18.74 56.36 -32.20
CA GLY A 889 -19.70 55.77 -31.28
C GLY A 889 -20.09 54.34 -31.64
N SER A 890 -20.99 53.79 -30.84
CA SER A 890 -21.69 52.54 -31.12
C SER A 890 -22.53 52.70 -32.38
N GLU A 891 -22.40 51.76 -33.32
CA GLU A 891 -23.19 51.74 -34.55
C GLU A 891 -24.68 51.40 -34.30
N LEU A 892 -24.99 50.72 -33.20
CA LEU A 892 -26.31 50.13 -32.93
C LEU A 892 -27.06 50.74 -31.75
N PHE A 893 -26.39 51.55 -30.92
CA PHE A 893 -26.93 52.09 -29.69
C PHE A 893 -26.61 53.58 -29.56
N ALA A 894 -27.41 54.27 -28.75
CA ALA A 894 -27.26 55.69 -28.53
C ALA A 894 -25.88 56.07 -27.95
N ASN A 895 -25.38 57.21 -28.41
CA ASN A 895 -24.13 57.81 -28.01
C ASN A 895 -24.39 59.19 -27.39
N SER A 896 -23.76 59.47 -26.26
CA SER A 896 -23.80 60.80 -25.63
C SER A 896 -22.38 61.29 -25.39
N VAL A 897 -22.00 62.42 -25.97
CA VAL A 897 -20.63 62.96 -25.86
C VAL A 897 -20.65 64.47 -25.71
N GLY A 898 -19.95 64.97 -24.69
CA GLY A 898 -19.58 66.38 -24.57
C GLY A 898 -18.10 66.61 -24.90
N ALA A 899 -17.77 67.65 -25.67
CA ALA A 899 -16.38 68.03 -25.89
C ALA A 899 -16.15 69.52 -26.11
N LYS A 900 -15.11 70.01 -25.45
CA LYS A 900 -14.48 71.30 -25.66
C LYS A 900 -13.18 71.12 -26.43
N VAL A 901 -13.05 71.79 -27.57
CA VAL A 901 -11.90 71.65 -28.46
C VAL A 901 -11.25 72.97 -28.86
N THR A 902 -9.92 72.99 -28.93
CA THR A 902 -9.13 74.17 -29.35
C THR A 902 -8.61 74.10 -30.79
N LYS A 903 -8.63 72.92 -31.44
CA LYS A 903 -8.25 72.77 -32.87
C LYS A 903 -9.30 72.05 -33.71
N ALA A 904 -9.69 70.83 -33.35
CA ALA A 904 -10.62 70.07 -34.18
C ALA A 904 -11.42 69.00 -33.44
N ALA A 905 -12.59 68.66 -33.95
CA ALA A 905 -13.32 67.46 -33.53
C ALA A 905 -13.89 66.72 -34.73
N THR A 906 -13.86 65.39 -34.69
CA THR A 906 -14.62 64.51 -35.59
C THR A 906 -15.43 63.57 -34.72
N MET A 907 -16.75 63.60 -34.83
CA MET A 907 -17.64 62.72 -34.08
C MET A 907 -18.57 61.99 -35.04
N THR A 908 -18.68 60.69 -34.86
CA THR A 908 -19.55 59.83 -35.64
C THR A 908 -20.39 58.98 -34.71
N GLY A 909 -21.71 59.09 -34.85
CA GLY A 909 -22.72 58.31 -34.15
C GLY A 909 -23.10 57.02 -34.87
N GLY A 910 -24.32 56.54 -34.65
CA GLY A 910 -24.85 55.27 -35.08
C GLY A 910 -26.28 55.34 -35.63
N ASN A 911 -27.03 54.26 -35.45
CA ASN A 911 -28.39 54.16 -35.98
C ASN A 911 -29.48 54.67 -35.03
N GLU A 912 -29.15 54.86 -33.75
CA GLU A 912 -30.07 55.35 -32.72
C GLU A 912 -29.89 56.85 -32.49
N ASP A 913 -30.78 57.46 -31.72
CA ASP A 913 -30.75 58.90 -31.43
C ASP A 913 -29.49 59.27 -30.62
N ASP A 914 -28.57 60.01 -31.24
CA ASP A 914 -27.31 60.42 -30.64
C ASP A 914 -27.32 61.87 -30.13
N VAL A 915 -26.51 62.14 -29.11
CA VAL A 915 -26.36 63.48 -28.51
C VAL A 915 -24.89 63.92 -28.56
N PHE A 916 -24.63 64.95 -29.35
CA PHE A 916 -23.31 65.60 -29.43
C PHE A 916 -23.38 67.01 -28.89
N VAL A 917 -22.56 67.29 -27.87
CA VAL A 917 -22.44 68.60 -27.26
C VAL A 917 -21.04 69.16 -27.46
N MET A 918 -20.93 70.26 -28.20
CA MET A 918 -19.65 70.82 -28.61
C MET A 918 -19.48 72.27 -28.17
N THR A 919 -18.32 72.54 -27.55
CA THR A 919 -17.83 73.90 -27.31
C THR A 919 -16.51 74.11 -28.06
N SER A 920 -16.41 75.21 -28.80
CA SER A 920 -15.14 75.64 -29.39
C SER A 920 -14.43 76.61 -28.46
N ALA A 921 -13.16 76.35 -28.17
CA ALA A 921 -12.28 77.26 -27.44
C ALA A 921 -11.17 77.77 -28.38
N ALA A 922 -11.57 78.31 -29.52
CA ALA A 922 -10.64 78.84 -30.51
C ALA A 922 -9.83 80.00 -29.93
N ALA A 923 -8.50 79.97 -30.10
CA ALA A 923 -7.65 81.13 -29.81
C ALA A 923 -7.84 82.22 -30.88
N GLU A 924 -7.52 83.47 -30.54
CA GLU A 924 -7.54 84.60 -31.48
C GLU A 924 -6.79 84.27 -32.78
N ASP A 925 -7.40 84.63 -33.92
CA ASP A 925 -6.93 84.36 -35.28
C ASP A 925 -6.78 82.87 -35.66
N SER A 926 -7.20 81.93 -34.81
CA SER A 926 -7.25 80.51 -35.13
C SER A 926 -8.63 80.08 -35.61
N THR A 927 -8.73 78.90 -36.23
CA THR A 927 -10.01 78.30 -36.63
C THR A 927 -10.13 76.90 -36.06
N VAL A 928 -11.19 76.66 -35.29
CA VAL A 928 -11.60 75.33 -34.84
C VAL A 928 -12.48 74.69 -35.90
N THR A 929 -12.22 73.41 -36.23
CA THR A 929 -13.02 72.66 -37.20
C THR A 929 -13.67 71.44 -36.56
N ILE A 930 -15.00 71.40 -36.56
CA ILE A 930 -15.82 70.34 -35.98
C ILE A 930 -16.59 69.64 -37.11
N SER A 931 -16.51 68.32 -37.19
CA SER A 931 -17.26 67.47 -38.11
C SER A 931 -18.12 66.50 -37.29
N LEU A 932 -19.42 66.51 -37.50
CA LEU A 932 -20.40 65.68 -36.80
C LEU A 932 -21.14 64.82 -37.81
N THR A 933 -21.28 63.54 -37.50
CA THR A 933 -22.06 62.57 -38.27
C THR A 933 -22.99 61.87 -37.29
N GLY A 934 -24.30 62.01 -37.48
CA GLY A 934 -25.30 61.43 -36.57
C GLY A 934 -25.62 59.99 -36.91
N GLY A 935 -25.96 59.74 -38.18
CA GLY A 935 -26.25 58.42 -38.72
C GLY A 935 -27.69 58.31 -39.18
N LEU A 936 -28.46 57.36 -38.64
CA LEU A 936 -29.87 57.14 -39.05
C LEU A 936 -30.90 57.60 -38.00
N GLY A 937 -30.46 57.92 -36.78
CA GLY A 937 -31.30 58.35 -35.67
C GLY A 937 -31.87 59.75 -35.85
N ASN A 938 -32.66 60.19 -34.87
CA ASN A 938 -33.04 61.60 -34.71
C ASN A 938 -32.04 62.27 -33.79
N ASP A 939 -30.98 62.81 -34.38
CA ASP A 939 -29.80 63.20 -33.62
C ASP A 939 -29.89 64.63 -33.07
N LEU A 940 -29.32 64.84 -31.89
CA LEU A 940 -29.24 66.15 -31.24
C LEU A 940 -27.82 66.71 -31.31
N PHE A 941 -27.63 67.73 -32.14
CA PHE A 941 -26.36 68.45 -32.28
C PHE A 941 -26.40 69.77 -31.52
N LEU A 942 -25.86 69.80 -30.30
CA LEU A 942 -25.72 71.00 -29.49
C LEU A 942 -24.37 71.68 -29.74
N GLY A 943 -24.36 72.70 -30.59
CA GLY A 943 -23.28 73.67 -30.66
C GLY A 943 -23.55 74.80 -29.65
N GLY A 944 -22.62 75.05 -28.75
CA GLY A 944 -22.81 76.05 -27.70
C GLY A 944 -21.49 76.64 -27.26
N ASP A 945 -21.19 77.79 -27.84
CA ASP A 945 -20.25 78.76 -27.32
C ASP A 945 -20.51 78.98 -25.81
N ASP A 946 -19.47 78.83 -24.97
CA ASP A 946 -19.53 79.27 -23.58
C ASP A 946 -20.00 80.73 -23.60
N ALA A 947 -20.75 81.16 -22.59
CA ALA A 947 -21.48 82.44 -22.61
C ALA A 947 -20.59 83.71 -22.65
N THR A 948 -19.30 83.54 -22.97
CA THR A 948 -18.25 84.53 -23.16
C THR A 948 -17.47 84.21 -24.46
N ASP A 949 -18.09 84.44 -25.62
CA ASP A 949 -17.50 84.75 -26.94
C ASP A 949 -16.13 84.08 -27.27
N PRO A 950 -16.05 83.13 -28.23
CA PRO A 950 -14.80 82.46 -28.53
C PRO A 950 -13.84 83.49 -29.11
N ALA A 951 -12.61 83.56 -28.61
CA ALA A 951 -11.65 84.55 -29.08
C ALA A 951 -11.27 84.40 -30.57
N GLY A 952 -11.59 83.26 -31.22
CA GLY A 952 -11.28 82.93 -32.62
C GLY A 952 -12.47 82.40 -33.42
N LYS A 953 -12.20 81.77 -34.58
CA LYS A 953 -13.21 81.32 -35.55
C LYS A 953 -13.65 79.87 -35.33
N THR A 954 -14.91 79.55 -35.62
CA THR A 954 -15.41 78.15 -35.52
C THR A 954 -16.14 77.69 -36.77
N LYS A 955 -15.84 76.48 -37.25
CA LYS A 955 -16.55 75.80 -38.33
C LYS A 955 -17.14 74.50 -37.83
N ILE A 956 -18.45 74.33 -38.00
CA ILE A 956 -19.17 73.10 -37.67
C ILE A 956 -19.74 72.54 -38.97
N THR A 957 -19.44 71.29 -39.29
CA THR A 957 -19.97 70.57 -40.45
C THR A 957 -20.77 69.38 -39.95
N ILE A 958 -22.07 69.35 -40.24
CA ILE A 958 -22.91 68.17 -40.04
C ILE A 958 -23.03 67.47 -41.39
N THR A 959 -22.60 66.22 -41.45
CA THR A 959 -22.40 65.52 -42.73
C THR A 959 -23.64 64.82 -43.27
N ASP A 960 -24.61 64.53 -42.41
CA ASP A 960 -25.77 63.67 -42.67
C ASP A 960 -26.99 64.09 -41.83
N PHE A 961 -27.36 65.37 -41.95
CA PHE A 961 -28.53 65.90 -41.24
C PHE A 961 -29.84 65.36 -41.84
N ASN A 962 -30.59 64.58 -41.07
CA ASN A 962 -31.81 63.88 -41.47
C ASN A 962 -33.09 64.57 -40.99
N GLN A 963 -34.24 64.03 -41.39
CA GLN A 963 -35.54 64.45 -40.87
C GLN A 963 -35.75 63.86 -39.47
N GLY A 964 -35.73 64.70 -38.44
CA GLY A 964 -35.77 64.22 -37.04
C GLY A 964 -34.76 64.97 -36.19
N ASP A 965 -33.61 65.21 -36.79
CA ASP A 965 -32.45 65.85 -36.18
C ASP A 965 -32.75 67.28 -35.74
N GLN A 966 -32.11 67.67 -34.64
CA GLN A 966 -32.30 68.96 -34.01
C GLN A 966 -30.96 69.62 -33.67
N THR A 967 -30.98 70.95 -33.61
CA THR A 967 -29.87 71.74 -33.06
C THR A 967 -30.37 72.79 -32.05
N ASN A 968 -29.44 73.44 -31.36
CA ASN A 968 -29.72 74.28 -30.20
C ASN A 968 -30.52 75.55 -30.55
N GLN A 969 -31.69 75.74 -29.92
CA GLN A 969 -32.52 76.94 -30.07
C GLN A 969 -31.80 78.26 -29.77
N SER A 970 -30.83 78.28 -28.86
CA SER A 970 -30.14 79.52 -28.50
C SER A 970 -29.31 80.08 -29.66
N LEU A 971 -28.86 79.21 -30.58
CA LEU A 971 -28.13 79.62 -31.77
C LEU A 971 -28.98 80.47 -32.72
N ALA A 972 -30.30 80.26 -32.77
CA ALA A 972 -31.21 81.06 -33.62
C ALA A 972 -31.12 82.57 -33.35
N THR A 973 -30.79 82.97 -32.10
CA THR A 973 -30.63 84.39 -31.74
C THR A 973 -29.32 85.03 -32.22
N LYS A 974 -28.34 84.21 -32.64
CA LYS A 974 -27.03 84.64 -33.16
C LYS A 974 -26.92 84.54 -34.69
N VAL A 975 -27.90 83.94 -35.37
CA VAL A 975 -27.87 83.77 -36.83
C VAL A 975 -27.97 85.14 -37.51
N VAL A 976 -27.06 85.41 -38.44
CA VAL A 976 -27.05 86.64 -39.23
C VAL A 976 -28.25 86.69 -40.17
N ASN A 977 -28.89 87.85 -40.25
CA ASN A 977 -30.01 88.12 -41.15
C ASN A 977 -29.56 89.10 -42.24
N TYR A 978 -29.39 88.58 -43.45
CA TYR A 978 -29.00 89.27 -44.67
C TYR A 978 -30.18 89.90 -45.43
N THR A 979 -31.43 89.53 -45.12
CA THR A 979 -32.64 89.97 -45.83
C THR A 979 -33.32 91.21 -45.22
N ASN A 980 -33.02 91.56 -43.96
CA ASN A 980 -33.64 92.71 -43.26
C ASN A 980 -33.08 94.11 -43.62
N ALA A 981 -32.27 94.25 -44.67
CA ALA A 981 -31.86 95.55 -45.17
C ALA A 981 -32.99 96.22 -45.98
N GLU A 982 -33.95 96.87 -45.32
CA GLU A 982 -34.86 97.84 -45.96
C GLU A 982 -34.07 99.06 -46.49
N THR A 983 -33.34 98.90 -47.59
CA THR A 983 -32.92 100.03 -48.42
C THR A 983 -33.07 99.68 -49.90
N GLU A 984 -34.00 100.35 -50.57
CA GLU A 984 -34.29 100.15 -52.00
C GLU A 984 -33.01 100.30 -52.87
N GLY A 985 -32.62 99.24 -53.59
CA GLY A 985 -31.95 99.41 -54.89
C GLY A 985 -30.79 98.48 -55.28
N THR A 986 -30.28 97.61 -54.41
CA THR A 986 -29.21 96.64 -54.75
C THR A 986 -29.31 95.38 -53.88
N PRO A 987 -29.04 94.17 -54.41
CA PRO A 987 -29.10 92.92 -53.64
C PRO A 987 -27.87 92.81 -52.72
N GLN A 988 -27.84 93.57 -51.62
CA GLN A 988 -26.73 93.55 -50.66
C GLN A 988 -26.63 92.19 -49.96
N GLY A 989 -27.72 91.66 -49.41
CA GLY A 989 -27.69 90.44 -48.61
C GLY A 989 -27.06 89.20 -49.28
N ALA A 990 -27.26 88.98 -50.59
CA ALA A 990 -26.66 87.85 -51.29
C ALA A 990 -25.18 88.07 -51.64
N ASP A 991 -24.75 89.30 -51.89
CA ASP A 991 -23.33 89.63 -52.08
C ASP A 991 -22.57 89.48 -50.75
N GLU A 992 -23.22 89.86 -49.65
CA GLU A 992 -22.74 89.82 -48.27
C GLU A 992 -22.61 88.38 -47.76
N ALA A 993 -23.66 87.58 -47.90
CA ALA A 993 -23.63 86.14 -47.62
C ALA A 993 -22.59 85.39 -48.45
N ALA A 994 -22.44 85.71 -49.75
CA ALA A 994 -21.42 85.09 -50.59
C ALA A 994 -20.00 85.50 -50.15
N ALA A 995 -19.79 86.76 -49.76
CA ALA A 995 -18.51 87.23 -49.24
C ALA A 995 -18.16 86.57 -47.90
N PHE A 996 -19.14 86.39 -47.01
CA PHE A 996 -18.97 85.65 -45.77
C PHE A 996 -18.56 84.20 -46.04
N LEU A 997 -19.26 83.49 -46.93
CA LEU A 997 -18.91 82.12 -47.32
C LEU A 997 -17.50 82.03 -47.94
N VAL A 998 -17.13 82.93 -48.84
CA VAL A 998 -15.79 82.93 -49.46
C VAL A 998 -14.69 83.21 -48.43
N SER A 999 -14.91 84.16 -47.51
CA SER A 999 -13.96 84.46 -46.44
C SER A 999 -13.86 83.33 -45.40
N ALA A 1000 -14.95 82.58 -45.19
CA ALA A 1000 -14.95 81.31 -44.47
C ALA A 1000 -14.29 80.17 -45.27
N GLY A 1001 -13.83 80.39 -46.50
CA GLY A 1001 -13.12 79.40 -47.31
C GLY A 1001 -14.00 78.52 -48.19
N VAL A 1002 -15.29 78.82 -48.34
CA VAL A 1002 -16.20 78.15 -49.28
C VAL A 1002 -15.96 78.72 -50.68
N SER A 1003 -15.14 78.01 -51.47
CA SER A 1003 -14.71 78.50 -52.78
C SER A 1003 -15.85 78.53 -53.81
N GLY A 1004 -15.97 79.63 -54.56
CA GLY A 1004 -16.86 79.72 -55.72
C GLY A 1004 -18.27 80.23 -55.41
N ALA A 1005 -18.58 80.56 -54.16
CA ALA A 1005 -19.81 81.25 -53.78
C ALA A 1005 -19.81 82.69 -54.34
N THR A 1006 -20.93 83.09 -54.94
CA THR A 1006 -21.21 84.41 -55.51
C THR A 1006 -22.70 84.70 -55.31
N ALA A 1007 -23.13 85.96 -55.27
CA ALA A 1007 -24.56 86.28 -55.16
C ALA A 1007 -25.45 85.62 -56.24
N SER A 1008 -24.87 85.28 -57.41
CA SER A 1008 -25.61 84.66 -58.52
C SER A 1008 -25.86 83.17 -58.39
N ASN A 1009 -25.17 82.48 -57.47
CA ASN A 1009 -25.24 81.02 -57.33
C ASN A 1009 -25.52 80.55 -55.89
N ILE A 1010 -25.80 81.48 -54.99
CA ILE A 1010 -26.36 81.20 -53.67
C ILE A 1010 -27.86 81.57 -53.65
N GLU A 1011 -28.62 80.94 -52.77
CA GLU A 1011 -30.02 81.25 -52.49
C GLU A 1011 -30.17 81.53 -50.98
N LEU A 1012 -30.92 82.57 -50.61
CA LEU A 1012 -31.22 82.90 -49.21
C LEU A 1012 -32.64 82.44 -48.89
N VAL A 1013 -32.79 81.71 -47.80
CA VAL A 1013 -34.08 81.29 -47.25
C VAL A 1013 -34.28 82.02 -45.93
N ASP A 1014 -35.18 82.99 -45.94
CA ASP A 1014 -35.65 83.73 -44.77
C ASP A 1014 -36.68 82.89 -44.01
N ALA A 1015 -36.51 82.82 -42.69
CA ALA A 1015 -37.34 82.05 -41.76
C ALA A 1015 -37.49 82.78 -40.43
N GLU A 1016 -38.65 82.66 -39.78
CA GLU A 1016 -38.90 83.19 -38.43
C GLU A 1016 -38.90 82.10 -37.35
N VAL A 1017 -37.89 82.13 -36.47
CA VAL A 1017 -37.74 81.19 -35.35
C VAL A 1017 -37.87 81.92 -34.03
N ASN A 1018 -38.87 81.55 -33.22
CA ASN A 1018 -39.13 82.15 -31.90
C ASN A 1018 -39.22 83.69 -31.92
N GLY A 1019 -39.67 84.28 -33.04
CA GLY A 1019 -39.78 85.73 -33.22
C GLY A 1019 -38.51 86.44 -33.70
N ASN A 1020 -37.46 85.70 -34.08
CA ASN A 1020 -36.27 86.23 -34.74
C ASN A 1020 -36.26 85.79 -36.22
N SER A 1021 -36.08 86.74 -37.14
CA SER A 1021 -35.88 86.42 -38.56
C SER A 1021 -34.41 86.06 -38.79
N ILE A 1022 -34.18 84.92 -39.42
CA ILE A 1022 -32.89 84.29 -39.66
C ILE A 1022 -32.76 83.90 -41.13
N ASP A 1023 -31.55 83.94 -41.69
CA ASP A 1023 -31.31 83.52 -43.07
C ASP A 1023 -30.42 82.27 -43.15
N ALA A 1024 -30.90 81.27 -43.88
CA ALA A 1024 -30.10 80.14 -44.33
C ALA A 1024 -29.54 80.40 -45.73
N ILE A 1025 -28.26 80.14 -45.93
CA ILE A 1025 -27.60 80.28 -47.24
C ILE A 1025 -27.52 78.91 -47.92
N LEU A 1026 -28.17 78.74 -49.05
CA LEU A 1026 -28.13 77.52 -49.85
C LEU A 1026 -27.08 77.67 -50.95
N TYR A 1027 -26.09 76.78 -50.98
CA TYR A 1027 -25.04 76.79 -52.01
C TYR A 1027 -24.51 75.39 -52.30
N ASN A 1028 -24.46 75.04 -53.60
CA ASN A 1028 -23.90 73.78 -54.10
C ASN A 1028 -24.47 72.51 -53.42
N GLY A 1029 -25.76 72.53 -53.08
CA GLY A 1029 -26.47 71.42 -52.43
C GLY A 1029 -26.33 71.36 -50.91
N ASN A 1030 -25.66 72.33 -50.27
CA ASN A 1030 -25.53 72.45 -48.82
C ASN A 1030 -26.31 73.65 -48.29
N THR A 1031 -26.66 73.61 -47.00
CA THR A 1031 -27.22 74.75 -46.24
C THR A 1031 -26.17 75.26 -45.27
N TYR A 1032 -26.00 76.58 -45.19
CA TYR A 1032 -25.06 77.23 -44.30
C TYR A 1032 -25.78 78.24 -43.39
N PHE A 1033 -25.39 78.29 -42.12
CA PHE A 1033 -25.80 79.32 -41.16
C PHE A 1033 -24.56 80.07 -40.68
N ALA A 1034 -24.59 81.40 -40.78
CA ALA A 1034 -23.59 82.30 -40.23
C ALA A 1034 -24.07 82.75 -38.85
N LEU A 1035 -23.26 82.57 -37.82
CA LEU A 1035 -23.52 83.00 -36.45
C LEU A 1035 -22.45 84.02 -36.06
N ASN A 1036 -22.86 85.18 -35.56
CA ASN A 1036 -21.95 86.27 -35.18
C ASN A 1036 -21.81 86.38 -33.64
N ASP A 1037 -20.70 86.96 -33.19
CA ASP A 1037 -20.31 87.16 -31.79
C ASP A 1037 -21.27 88.06 -30.98
N GLY A 1038 -22.12 88.84 -31.66
CA GLY A 1038 -23.03 89.80 -31.02
C GLY A 1038 -22.33 91.03 -30.43
N SER A 1039 -21.03 91.24 -30.73
CA SER A 1039 -20.27 92.42 -30.31
C SER A 1039 -20.55 93.65 -31.21
N GLY A 1040 -21.20 93.45 -32.36
CA GLY A 1040 -21.68 94.51 -33.23
C GLY A 1040 -23.00 95.12 -32.77
N THR A 1041 -22.96 96.39 -32.36
CA THR A 1041 -24.15 97.25 -32.28
C THR A 1041 -25.02 97.08 -33.52
N THR A 1042 -26.31 96.75 -33.34
CA THR A 1042 -27.38 96.76 -34.36
C THR A 1042 -27.03 97.56 -35.63
N GLY A 1043 -26.68 96.87 -36.73
CA GLY A 1043 -26.69 97.46 -38.07
C GLY A 1043 -25.35 97.66 -38.80
N THR A 1044 -24.35 96.80 -38.61
CA THR A 1044 -23.33 96.60 -39.68
C THR A 1044 -23.11 95.12 -39.92
N ASP A 1045 -23.61 94.65 -41.06
CA ASP A 1045 -23.44 93.31 -41.59
C ASP A 1045 -21.94 93.02 -41.78
N ASP A 1046 -21.37 92.15 -40.95
CA ASP A 1046 -19.99 91.69 -41.14
C ASP A 1046 -19.98 90.64 -42.26
N ASN A 1047 -19.41 91.03 -43.39
CA ASN A 1047 -19.32 90.20 -44.59
C ASN A 1047 -18.06 89.33 -44.59
N SER A 1048 -17.32 89.31 -43.49
CA SER A 1048 -16.11 88.51 -43.32
C SER A 1048 -16.23 87.56 -42.14
N PHE A 1049 -15.80 86.33 -42.34
CA PHE A 1049 -15.70 85.33 -41.28
C PHE A 1049 -14.47 85.61 -40.42
N ASP A 1050 -14.67 86.25 -39.26
CA ASP A 1050 -13.61 86.70 -38.35
C ASP A 1050 -13.75 86.17 -36.91
N ASN A 1051 -13.02 86.75 -35.96
CA ASN A 1051 -12.90 86.17 -34.62
C ASN A 1051 -14.24 86.29 -33.87
N GLY A 1052 -14.70 85.21 -33.24
CA GLY A 1052 -16.03 85.11 -32.62
C GLY A 1052 -17.10 84.55 -33.56
N ASP A 1053 -16.88 84.56 -34.87
CA ASP A 1053 -17.84 83.99 -35.82
C ASP A 1053 -17.85 82.47 -35.84
N THR A 1054 -19.04 81.91 -36.02
CA THR A 1054 -19.27 80.48 -36.26
C THR A 1054 -20.00 80.23 -37.58
N LEU A 1055 -19.46 79.34 -38.42
CA LEU A 1055 -20.12 78.84 -39.63
C LEU A 1055 -20.62 77.41 -39.38
N VAL A 1056 -21.93 77.19 -39.44
CA VAL A 1056 -22.54 75.86 -39.43
C VAL A 1056 -22.88 75.44 -40.86
N THR A 1057 -22.47 74.25 -41.27
CA THR A 1057 -22.71 73.68 -42.60
C THR A 1057 -23.49 72.37 -42.47
N LEU A 1058 -24.62 72.27 -43.16
CA LEU A 1058 -25.37 71.02 -43.36
C LEU A 1058 -25.05 70.51 -44.76
N THR A 1059 -24.31 69.40 -44.83
CA THR A 1059 -23.84 68.85 -46.10
C THR A 1059 -24.96 68.09 -46.80
N GLY A 1060 -25.20 68.37 -48.08
CA GLY A 1060 -26.20 67.66 -48.89
C GLY A 1060 -27.66 67.99 -48.56
N VAL A 1061 -27.91 68.95 -47.66
CA VAL A 1061 -29.25 69.35 -47.23
C VAL A 1061 -29.57 70.75 -47.76
N SER A 1062 -30.79 70.94 -48.26
CA SER A 1062 -31.33 72.23 -48.67
C SER A 1062 -32.64 72.46 -47.93
N LEU A 1063 -32.57 73.21 -46.82
CA LEU A 1063 -33.72 73.46 -45.95
C LEU A 1063 -34.67 74.49 -46.58
N THR A 1064 -35.98 74.28 -46.42
CA THR A 1064 -37.01 75.29 -46.71
C THR A 1064 -37.32 76.11 -45.46
N ALA A 1065 -37.95 77.29 -45.63
CA ALA A 1065 -38.39 78.12 -44.51
C ALA A 1065 -39.21 77.31 -43.48
N ASP A 1066 -40.22 76.55 -43.94
CA ASP A 1066 -41.04 75.69 -43.06
C ASP A 1066 -40.25 74.67 -42.22
N GLN A 1067 -39.13 74.15 -42.73
CA GLN A 1067 -38.26 73.19 -42.01
C GLN A 1067 -37.37 73.88 -40.98
N ILE A 1068 -37.07 75.16 -41.20
CA ILE A 1068 -36.31 76.00 -40.27
C ILE A 1068 -37.23 76.52 -39.15
N GLU A 1069 -38.44 76.99 -39.51
CA GLU A 1069 -39.44 77.58 -38.59
C GLU A 1069 -40.17 76.55 -37.71
N GLY A 1070 -40.44 75.36 -38.26
CA GLY A 1070 -41.16 74.29 -37.57
C GLY A 1070 -42.66 74.57 -37.38
N ASP A 1071 -43.42 74.71 -38.46
CA ASP A 1071 -44.87 74.93 -38.36
C ASP A 1071 -45.66 73.60 -38.21
N GLY A 1072 -46.37 73.50 -37.09
CA GLY A 1072 -47.55 72.67 -36.81
C GLY A 1072 -47.76 71.35 -37.59
N ALA A 1073 -47.44 70.24 -36.92
CA ALA A 1073 -47.81 68.84 -37.19
C ALA A 1073 -46.93 68.08 -38.22
N ASN A 1074 -45.87 67.45 -37.69
CA ASN A 1074 -45.01 66.41 -38.28
C ASN A 1074 -43.71 66.84 -38.96
N ILE A 1075 -43.25 68.08 -38.79
CA ILE A 1075 -41.89 68.48 -39.22
C ILE A 1075 -41.14 69.03 -37.99
N PRO A 1076 -40.06 68.36 -37.53
CA PRO A 1076 -39.20 68.89 -36.47
C PRO A 1076 -38.56 70.20 -36.95
N ALA A 1077 -38.56 71.22 -36.09
CA ALA A 1077 -37.88 72.47 -36.42
C ALA A 1077 -36.37 72.29 -36.27
N PHE A 1078 -35.59 72.86 -37.21
CA PHE A 1078 -34.13 72.93 -37.09
C PHE A 1078 -33.69 73.53 -35.74
N PHE A 1079 -34.43 74.55 -35.26
CA PHE A 1079 -34.27 75.17 -33.93
C PHE A 1079 -35.44 74.80 -32.98
N GLY A 1080 -35.81 73.51 -32.93
CA GLY A 1080 -37.00 73.00 -32.23
C GLY A 1080 -36.88 72.84 -30.72
N TYR A 1081 -38.02 72.74 -30.04
CA TYR A 1081 -38.08 72.38 -28.61
C TYR A 1081 -38.03 70.87 -28.48
N VAL A 1082 -37.00 70.42 -27.76
CA VAL A 1082 -36.73 69.02 -27.45
C VAL A 1082 -37.87 68.46 -26.61
N ASP A 1083 -38.55 67.41 -27.10
CA ASP A 1083 -39.24 66.47 -26.22
C ASP A 1083 -38.15 65.68 -25.48
N PRO A 1084 -37.99 65.84 -24.16
CA PRO A 1084 -36.79 65.40 -23.43
C PRO A 1084 -36.66 63.87 -23.26
N ASP A 1085 -37.40 63.06 -24.03
CA ASP A 1085 -37.47 61.62 -23.85
C ASP A 1085 -37.42 60.85 -25.19
N PRO A 1086 -36.21 60.51 -25.70
CA PRO A 1086 -36.05 59.47 -26.70
C PRO A 1086 -36.12 58.05 -26.09
N VAL A 1087 -36.19 57.91 -24.76
CA VAL A 1087 -36.06 56.62 -24.03
C VAL A 1087 -37.42 55.98 -23.68
N ALA A 1088 -38.55 56.70 -23.75
CA ALA A 1088 -39.88 56.15 -23.44
C ALA A 1088 -40.48 55.20 -24.51
N ALA A 1089 -39.71 54.78 -25.51
CA ALA A 1089 -40.16 53.84 -26.54
C ALA A 1089 -39.24 52.61 -26.67
N ALA A 1090 -38.79 52.02 -25.56
CA ALA A 1090 -38.25 50.65 -25.51
C ALA A 1090 -38.75 49.88 -24.28
#